data_AF-A0A3G2S423-F1
#
_entry.id   AF-A0A3G2S423-F1
#
_cell.length_a   1.000
_cell.length_b   1.000
_cell.length_c   1.000
_cell.angle_alpha   90.00
_cell.angle_beta   90.00
_cell.angle_gamma   90.00
#
_symmetry.space_group_name_H-M   'P 1'
#
loop_
_entity.id
_entity.type
_entity.pdbx_description
1 polymer ?
#
loop_
_entity_poly.entity_id
_entity_poly.type
_entity_poly.pdbx_seq_one_letter_code
_entity_poly.pdbx_strand_id
1 'polypeptide(L)'
;MAAEMDEDVPSSSFEAFAQAYRTARNLDVGAQLDPESGTALVFADLCAERTQATSLSLPHLQDHYTEDDAAWEAEEHTWKLIHALFAERKLESRSSTIPPALHVYETPLGTVQRVLQHSPELSELKIIREWLQDVLPVRHAVEVRKGYMPFTKNALRAEKRAQVSGMASTRLGREKLVQHLDPDAASRGPGTWDVEDLHYEKALVRSLFEYVRAGELDMALDLCAQTSQSWRAASLRGAIFYHDPSISEPREGVDGPLGNRSRSAWRRIARKAALNVSLDRYERAMYGALCGDLSSVLAVSESWEERLWSYVNARFEQQLEQLAIQNAPNGNVQRIEESTAEATESLESIFEQLAHASPHASTEALDPYHVVQRAVITNSVPDLLARVNERLPEMQLLEDKVYARLIRFFAHLALFCHLIHIPLPVSLRAPILNAYVNVLQNAGEGCELVALYSSSLEPDNAHQVYAEFLCAMDPDTSLEDRRHALLQVQPHGMDPAVVASKTVDLLLAELVPAIVDEAEIREWNANLSMDERRLILSIDWLTFFDATFPHAILQTNTMMRVFMSTGRLHAAHSLLKHLPSELLGVLSDVSVAPDQLIELDHWRSYFDVLNKNVAVRGLWSDAALANSHTDYHNWVEALAQASESTRLACLELLELGWLQFDMEDDSLRREHLMFIRRKYIPEIVTSLHLMLVDTSQVLAENLTHALALPNLVADERLCLYLEFSELASGSPEPLQKYLAHVREAALVALDRRQDVLGCNKTPSV
;
A
#
# COMPACT_ATOMS: atom_id res chain seq x y z
N MET A 1 -22.78 -37.41 2.89
CA MET A 1 -23.67 -36.26 3.15
C MET A 1 -23.01 -35.37 4.20
N ALA A 2 -21.82 -34.88 3.86
CA ALA A 2 -21.05 -33.93 4.64
C ALA A 2 -20.30 -33.09 3.61
N ALA A 3 -21.00 -32.08 3.12
CA ALA A 3 -20.47 -31.04 2.25
C ALA A 3 -20.85 -29.72 2.93
N GLU A 4 -19.83 -28.88 3.07
CA GLU A 4 -19.93 -27.41 3.09
C GLU A 4 -20.72 -26.80 4.25
N MET A 5 -20.00 -26.62 5.36
CA MET A 5 -20.07 -25.38 6.12
C MET A 5 -18.64 -24.80 6.08
N ASP A 6 -18.31 -24.12 4.98
CA ASP A 6 -17.27 -23.10 5.04
C ASP A 6 -17.91 -21.93 5.79
N GLU A 7 -17.43 -21.69 7.01
CA GLU A 7 -17.76 -20.48 7.76
C GLU A 7 -17.15 -19.30 6.99
N ASP A 8 -17.98 -18.33 6.59
CA ASP A 8 -17.57 -17.07 5.96
C ASP A 8 -16.54 -16.34 6.84
N VAL A 9 -15.25 -16.59 6.60
CA VAL A 9 -14.18 -15.74 7.10
C VAL A 9 -14.31 -14.42 6.35
N PRO A 10 -14.51 -13.27 7.02
CA PRO A 10 -14.60 -11.99 6.34
C PRO A 10 -13.34 -11.79 5.50
N SER A 11 -13.50 -11.60 4.19
CA SER A 11 -12.40 -11.37 3.26
C SER A 11 -11.49 -10.25 3.79
N SER A 12 -10.18 -10.39 3.60
CA SER A 12 -9.20 -9.35 3.98
C SER A 12 -9.65 -7.96 3.50
N SER A 13 -9.36 -6.91 4.28
CA SER A 13 -9.65 -5.53 3.86
C SER A 13 -8.98 -5.18 2.55
N PHE A 14 -7.82 -5.78 2.28
CA PHE A 14 -7.09 -5.55 1.04
C PHE A 14 -7.79 -6.18 -0.16
N GLU A 15 -8.32 -7.41 -0.02
CA GLU A 15 -9.05 -8.09 -1.10
C GLU A 15 -10.37 -7.39 -1.43
N ALA A 16 -11.14 -6.98 -0.41
CA ALA A 16 -12.41 -6.29 -0.63
C ALA A 16 -12.22 -4.98 -1.41
N PHE A 17 -11.24 -4.16 -1.01
CA PHE A 17 -10.89 -2.92 -1.70
C PHE A 17 -10.30 -3.19 -3.10
N ALA A 18 -9.51 -4.25 -3.27
CA ALA A 18 -9.00 -4.65 -4.57
C ALA A 18 -10.12 -5.08 -5.53
N GLN A 19 -11.12 -5.84 -5.06
CA GLN A 19 -12.27 -6.23 -5.86
C GLN A 19 -13.08 -5.01 -6.33
N ALA A 20 -13.32 -4.05 -5.45
CA ALA A 20 -13.95 -2.77 -5.81
C ALA A 20 -13.11 -2.02 -6.86
N TYR A 21 -11.79 -1.95 -6.68
CA TYR A 21 -10.88 -1.32 -7.65
C TYR A 21 -10.86 -2.04 -9.02
N ARG A 22 -10.80 -3.38 -9.06
CA ARG A 22 -10.87 -4.18 -10.31
C ARG A 22 -12.14 -3.87 -11.09
N THR A 23 -13.27 -3.77 -10.39
CA THR A 23 -14.57 -3.44 -10.99
C THR A 23 -14.54 -2.02 -11.56
N ALA A 24 -14.05 -1.06 -10.78
CA ALA A 24 -14.00 0.36 -11.16
C ALA A 24 -13.10 0.65 -12.37
N ARG A 25 -12.00 -0.10 -12.58
CA ARG A 25 -11.10 0.05 -13.74
C ARG A 25 -11.81 -0.12 -15.09
N ASN A 26 -12.88 -0.90 -15.13
CA ASN A 26 -13.62 -1.19 -16.36
C ASN A 26 -14.79 -0.23 -16.60
N LEU A 27 -15.10 0.63 -15.63
CA LEU A 27 -16.16 1.62 -15.72
C LEU A 27 -15.68 2.90 -16.43
N ASP A 28 -16.60 3.61 -17.06
CA ASP A 28 -16.35 4.96 -17.57
C ASP A 28 -16.41 6.00 -16.43
N VAL A 29 -15.92 7.22 -16.68
CA VAL A 29 -15.88 8.28 -15.65
C VAL A 29 -17.28 8.62 -15.14
N GLY A 30 -18.31 8.50 -16.01
CA GLY A 30 -19.71 8.71 -15.62
C GLY A 30 -20.16 7.70 -14.56
N ALA A 31 -19.95 6.41 -14.79
CA ALA A 31 -20.30 5.37 -13.82
C ALA A 31 -19.39 5.39 -12.57
N GLN A 32 -18.12 5.77 -12.70
CA GLN A 32 -17.22 5.94 -11.54
C GLN A 32 -17.66 7.06 -10.60
N LEU A 33 -18.40 8.04 -11.11
CA LEU A 33 -18.95 9.17 -10.38
C LEU A 33 -20.49 9.12 -10.30
N ASP A 34 -21.08 7.92 -10.43
CA ASP A 34 -22.52 7.73 -10.29
C ASP A 34 -22.98 8.09 -8.87
N PRO A 35 -24.08 8.87 -8.71
CA PRO A 35 -24.49 9.41 -7.42
C PRO A 35 -24.92 8.35 -6.39
N GLU A 36 -25.25 7.13 -6.82
CA GLU A 36 -25.66 6.05 -5.93
C GLU A 36 -24.58 4.96 -5.81
N SER A 37 -23.81 4.72 -6.87
CA SER A 37 -22.93 3.56 -7.00
C SER A 37 -21.49 3.89 -7.45
N GLY A 38 -21.08 5.15 -7.35
CA GLY A 38 -19.74 5.57 -7.75
C GLY A 38 -18.62 4.90 -6.95
N THR A 39 -17.42 4.81 -7.52
CA THR A 39 -16.29 4.05 -6.97
C THR A 39 -15.95 4.43 -5.53
N ALA A 40 -15.96 5.73 -5.21
CA ALA A 40 -15.70 6.20 -3.85
C ALA A 40 -16.85 5.87 -2.87
N LEU A 41 -18.10 5.79 -3.33
CA LEU A 41 -19.21 5.31 -2.49
C LEU A 41 -19.08 3.82 -2.20
N VAL A 42 -18.66 3.01 -3.17
CA VAL A 42 -18.37 1.58 -2.93
C VAL A 42 -17.28 1.42 -1.86
N PHE A 43 -16.24 2.26 -1.87
CA PHE A 43 -15.25 2.27 -0.79
C PHE A 43 -15.83 2.69 0.57
N ALA A 44 -16.78 3.63 0.58
CA ALA A 44 -17.49 4.00 1.80
C ALA A 44 -18.35 2.84 2.34
N ASP A 45 -19.09 2.15 1.47
CA ASP A 45 -19.92 1.00 1.84
C ASP A 45 -19.07 -0.13 2.45
N LEU A 46 -17.89 -0.40 1.88
CA LEU A 46 -16.94 -1.36 2.45
C LEU A 46 -16.45 -0.98 3.85
N CYS A 47 -16.28 0.32 4.13
CA CYS A 47 -15.97 0.80 5.48
C CYS A 47 -17.17 0.59 6.42
N ALA A 48 -18.38 0.95 5.98
CA ALA A 48 -19.61 0.83 6.76
C ALA A 48 -19.91 -0.62 7.15
N GLU A 49 -19.76 -1.57 6.21
CA GLU A 49 -19.91 -3.01 6.46
C GLU A 49 -18.95 -3.51 7.55
N ARG A 50 -17.72 -2.98 7.59
CA ARG A 50 -16.73 -3.36 8.59
C ARG A 50 -17.06 -2.81 9.97
N THR A 51 -17.51 -1.56 10.08
CA THR A 51 -18.00 -1.00 11.35
C THR A 51 -19.14 -1.84 11.93
N GLN A 52 -20.06 -2.29 11.07
CA GLN A 52 -21.18 -3.15 11.49
C GLN A 52 -20.75 -4.57 11.89
N ALA A 53 -19.80 -5.17 11.16
CA ALA A 53 -19.27 -6.50 11.46
C ALA A 53 -18.53 -6.54 12.80
N THR A 54 -17.78 -5.47 13.13
CA THR A 54 -17.10 -5.33 14.42
C THR A 54 -18.12 -5.23 15.57
N SER A 55 -19.19 -4.45 15.38
CA SER A 55 -20.25 -4.25 16.39
C SER A 55 -21.02 -5.53 16.78
N LEU A 56 -21.10 -6.53 15.88
CA LEU A 56 -21.79 -7.79 16.12
C LEU A 56 -20.92 -8.85 16.83
N SER A 57 -19.61 -8.61 16.93
CA SER A 57 -18.60 -9.58 17.36
C SER A 57 -18.17 -9.35 18.83
N LEU A 58 -18.97 -9.82 19.79
CA LEU A 58 -18.69 -9.94 21.24
C LEU A 58 -18.65 -8.64 22.11
N PRO A 59 -19.62 -8.44 23.04
CA PRO A 59 -19.75 -7.22 23.87
C PRO A 59 -18.85 -7.14 25.14
N HIS A 60 -17.71 -7.84 25.20
CA HIS A 60 -16.91 -7.98 26.44
C HIS A 60 -15.47 -7.45 26.42
N LEU A 61 -15.05 -6.78 25.34
CA LEU A 61 -13.79 -6.06 25.27
C LEU A 61 -14.10 -4.69 24.65
N GLN A 62 -14.37 -3.66 25.44
CA GLN A 62 -15.01 -2.44 24.94
C GLN A 62 -14.02 -1.31 24.58
N ASP A 63 -12.77 -1.38 25.04
CA ASP A 63 -11.83 -0.25 24.91
C ASP A 63 -10.94 -0.29 23.65
N HIS A 64 -10.67 -1.47 23.07
CA HIS A 64 -9.85 -1.58 21.84
C HIS A 64 -10.65 -1.52 20.53
N TYR A 65 -11.96 -1.79 20.58
CA TYR A 65 -12.81 -1.85 19.38
C TYR A 65 -13.33 -0.47 18.98
N THR A 66 -13.48 0.46 19.94
CA THR A 66 -14.02 1.80 19.70
C THR A 66 -13.12 2.69 18.84
N GLU A 67 -11.79 2.53 18.93
CA GLU A 67 -10.85 3.33 18.13
C GLU A 67 -10.82 2.86 16.67
N ASP A 68 -10.92 1.56 16.43
CA ASP A 68 -10.98 1.00 15.08
C ASP A 68 -12.31 1.30 14.39
N ASP A 69 -13.43 1.22 15.12
CA ASP A 69 -14.76 1.59 14.60
C ASP A 69 -14.81 3.08 14.23
N ALA A 70 -14.32 3.96 15.10
CA ALA A 70 -14.24 5.39 14.80
C ALA A 70 -13.38 5.69 13.57
N ALA A 71 -12.29 4.95 13.36
CA ALA A 71 -11.44 5.11 12.18
C ALA A 71 -12.11 4.63 10.88
N TRP A 72 -12.92 3.56 10.92
CA TRP A 72 -13.72 3.12 9.77
C TRP A 72 -14.85 4.08 9.45
N GLU A 73 -15.55 4.61 10.46
CA GLU A 73 -16.57 5.67 10.30
C GLU A 73 -15.95 6.94 9.69
N ALA A 74 -14.80 7.39 10.20
CA ALA A 74 -14.09 8.55 9.66
C ALA A 74 -13.68 8.34 8.20
N GLU A 75 -13.22 7.14 7.84
CA GLU A 75 -12.88 6.79 6.46
C GLU A 75 -14.12 6.77 5.55
N GLU A 76 -15.22 6.15 6.00
CA GLU A 76 -16.52 6.13 5.30
C GLU A 76 -16.98 7.56 4.97
N HIS A 77 -17.04 8.43 5.99
CA HIS A 77 -17.46 9.81 5.80
C HIS A 77 -16.52 10.57 4.86
N THR A 78 -15.22 10.29 4.91
CA THR A 78 -14.24 10.91 4.01
C THR A 78 -14.45 10.48 2.56
N TRP A 79 -14.75 9.21 2.30
CA TRP A 79 -15.06 8.72 0.96
C TRP A 79 -16.34 9.31 0.39
N LYS A 80 -17.39 9.47 1.21
CA LYS A 80 -18.63 10.17 0.81
C LYS A 80 -18.37 11.62 0.40
N LEU A 81 -17.56 12.35 1.17
CA LEU A 81 -17.14 13.72 0.83
C LEU A 81 -16.33 13.78 -0.47
N ILE A 82 -15.37 12.87 -0.64
CA ILE A 82 -14.57 12.74 -1.86
C ILE A 82 -15.51 12.55 -3.05
N HIS A 83 -16.41 11.56 -2.98
CA HIS A 83 -17.34 11.29 -4.07
C HIS A 83 -18.15 12.54 -4.46
N ALA A 84 -18.85 13.15 -3.49
CA ALA A 84 -19.76 14.25 -3.77
C ALA A 84 -19.05 15.47 -4.37
N LEU A 85 -17.89 15.87 -3.84
CA LEU A 85 -17.14 17.01 -4.36
C LEU A 85 -16.49 16.73 -5.72
N PHE A 86 -15.94 15.53 -5.93
CA PHE A 86 -15.34 15.20 -7.22
C PHE A 86 -16.40 15.02 -8.32
N ALA A 87 -17.58 14.48 -8.00
CA ALA A 87 -18.71 14.42 -8.92
C ALA A 87 -19.16 15.83 -9.37
N GLU A 88 -19.39 16.75 -8.43
CA GLU A 88 -19.74 18.16 -8.72
C GLU A 88 -18.66 18.82 -9.61
N ARG A 89 -17.38 18.68 -9.27
CA ARG A 89 -16.27 19.31 -10.00
C ARG A 89 -16.04 18.75 -11.41
N LYS A 90 -16.37 17.47 -11.65
CA LYS A 90 -16.05 16.78 -12.91
C LYS A 90 -17.23 16.64 -13.86
N LEU A 91 -18.41 16.30 -13.37
CA LEU A 91 -19.56 16.00 -14.21
C LEU A 91 -20.30 17.26 -14.65
N GLU A 92 -20.25 18.34 -13.87
CA GLU A 92 -21.06 19.51 -14.14
C GLU A 92 -20.29 20.61 -14.87
N SER A 93 -20.49 20.69 -16.19
CA SER A 93 -20.07 21.85 -16.98
C SER A 93 -21.08 22.97 -16.85
N ARG A 94 -20.97 23.79 -15.79
CA ARG A 94 -21.88 24.92 -15.55
C ARG A 94 -21.41 26.19 -16.24
N SER A 95 -22.37 26.92 -16.82
CA SER A 95 -22.16 28.32 -17.18
C SER A 95 -22.06 29.14 -15.89
N SER A 96 -20.96 29.88 -15.72
CA SER A 96 -20.76 30.77 -14.56
C SER A 96 -21.69 31.99 -14.56
N THR A 97 -22.49 32.17 -15.60
CA THR A 97 -23.47 33.26 -15.69
C THR A 97 -24.85 32.75 -15.29
N ILE A 98 -25.42 33.38 -14.25
CA ILE A 98 -26.78 33.09 -13.79
C ILE A 98 -27.76 33.70 -14.79
N PRO A 99 -28.59 32.90 -15.48
CA PRO A 99 -29.57 33.41 -16.42
C PRO A 99 -30.64 34.23 -15.68
N PRO A 100 -31.25 35.25 -16.30
CA PRO A 100 -32.35 35.99 -15.68
C PRO A 100 -33.56 35.09 -15.42
N ALA A 101 -34.43 35.52 -14.52
CA ALA A 101 -35.71 34.86 -14.25
C ALA A 101 -36.53 34.69 -15.55
N LEU A 102 -37.09 33.49 -15.75
CA LEU A 102 -37.95 33.21 -16.92
C LEU A 102 -39.22 34.08 -16.93
N HIS A 103 -39.73 34.44 -15.76
CA HIS A 103 -40.89 35.29 -15.61
C HIS A 103 -40.89 36.09 -14.30
N VAL A 104 -41.64 37.18 -14.29
CA VAL A 104 -41.73 38.16 -13.18
C VAL A 104 -42.29 37.56 -11.89
N TYR A 105 -43.04 36.47 -11.98
CA TYR A 105 -43.70 35.80 -10.85
C TYR A 105 -42.88 34.65 -10.24
N GLU A 106 -41.61 34.50 -10.62
CA GLU A 106 -40.75 33.43 -10.09
C GLU A 106 -40.73 33.50 -8.55
N THR A 107 -40.93 32.33 -7.92
CA THR A 107 -40.97 32.23 -6.47
C THR A 107 -39.57 32.34 -5.88
N PRO A 108 -39.40 32.80 -4.63
CA PRO A 108 -38.09 32.83 -3.97
C PRO A 108 -37.37 31.48 -3.98
N LEU A 109 -38.10 30.36 -3.85
CA LEU A 109 -37.50 29.03 -3.99
C LEU A 109 -36.96 28.78 -5.40
N GLY A 110 -37.70 29.16 -6.46
CA GLY A 110 -37.24 29.04 -7.85
C GLY A 110 -35.98 29.88 -8.11
N THR A 111 -35.94 31.11 -7.60
CA THR A 111 -34.73 31.96 -7.68
C THR A 111 -33.53 31.30 -6.99
N VAL A 112 -33.72 30.71 -5.80
CA VAL A 112 -32.67 29.98 -5.08
C VAL A 112 -32.18 28.77 -5.87
N GLN A 113 -33.08 27.96 -6.42
CA GLN A 113 -32.72 26.80 -7.24
C GLN A 113 -31.92 27.22 -8.47
N ARG A 114 -32.34 28.27 -9.16
CA ARG A 114 -31.62 28.84 -10.32
C ARG A 114 -30.22 29.34 -9.93
N VAL A 115 -30.09 30.03 -8.80
CA VAL A 115 -28.79 30.49 -8.29
C VAL A 115 -27.87 29.32 -7.95
N LEU A 116 -28.36 28.30 -7.24
CA LEU A 116 -27.59 27.12 -6.89
C LEU A 116 -27.08 26.37 -8.14
N GLN A 117 -27.95 26.15 -9.13
CA GLN A 117 -27.60 25.48 -10.38
C GLN A 117 -26.49 26.17 -11.20
N HIS A 118 -26.26 27.48 -10.98
CA HIS A 118 -25.30 28.27 -11.77
C HIS A 118 -24.14 28.82 -10.94
N SER A 119 -24.09 28.52 -9.65
CA SER A 119 -23.01 28.93 -8.74
C SER A 119 -22.26 27.69 -8.25
N PRO A 120 -21.06 27.40 -8.81
CA PRO A 120 -20.28 26.23 -8.40
C PRO A 120 -19.82 26.36 -6.94
N GLU A 121 -19.42 27.55 -6.51
CA GLU A 121 -19.01 27.82 -5.13
C GLU A 121 -20.13 27.53 -4.13
N LEU A 122 -21.35 28.01 -4.39
CA LEU A 122 -22.50 27.72 -3.50
C LEU A 122 -22.86 26.24 -3.49
N SER A 123 -22.66 25.54 -4.60
CA SER A 123 -22.98 24.12 -4.69
C SER A 123 -21.96 23.26 -3.96
N GLU A 124 -20.67 23.59 -4.04
CA GLU A 124 -19.66 22.97 -3.18
C GLU A 124 -19.95 23.26 -1.70
N LEU A 125 -20.28 24.50 -1.32
CA LEU A 125 -20.67 24.84 0.05
C LEU A 125 -21.92 24.07 0.51
N LYS A 126 -22.89 23.87 -0.38
CA LYS A 126 -24.09 23.06 -0.09
C LYS A 126 -23.69 21.60 0.19
N ILE A 127 -22.85 21.01 -0.66
CA ILE A 127 -22.37 19.63 -0.51
C ILE A 127 -21.62 19.46 0.81
N ILE A 128 -20.67 20.35 1.11
CA ILE A 128 -19.89 20.31 2.35
C ILE A 128 -20.81 20.47 3.55
N ARG A 129 -21.79 21.39 3.46
CA ARG A 129 -22.76 21.59 4.53
C ARG A 129 -23.55 20.32 4.78
N GLU A 130 -24.18 19.75 3.75
CA GLU A 130 -25.03 18.55 3.82
C GLU A 130 -24.24 17.34 4.34
N TRP A 131 -23.02 17.12 3.83
CA TRP A 131 -22.11 16.10 4.34
C TRP A 131 -21.85 16.25 5.85
N LEU A 132 -21.60 17.48 6.33
CA LEU A 132 -21.43 17.74 7.77
C LEU A 132 -22.71 17.53 8.58
N GLN A 133 -23.90 17.63 7.97
CA GLN A 133 -25.17 17.33 8.66
C GLN A 133 -25.28 15.84 8.92
N ASP A 134 -24.85 15.00 7.97
CA ASP A 134 -24.83 13.54 8.10
C ASP A 134 -23.81 13.08 9.15
N VAL A 135 -22.65 13.74 9.23
CA VAL A 135 -21.60 13.46 10.23
C VAL A 135 -22.02 13.90 11.64
N LEU A 136 -22.98 14.82 11.77
CA LEU A 136 -23.40 15.41 13.04
C LEU A 136 -24.83 15.02 13.44
N PRO A 137 -25.08 13.76 13.86
CA PRO A 137 -26.41 13.31 14.25
C PRO A 137 -26.90 13.99 15.54
N VAL A 138 -28.21 13.88 15.79
CA VAL A 138 -28.84 14.37 17.02
C VAL A 138 -28.43 13.50 18.21
N ARG A 139 -27.68 14.08 19.15
CA ARG A 139 -27.12 13.36 20.31
C ARG A 139 -28.00 13.48 21.56
N HIS A 140 -28.70 14.59 21.70
CA HIS A 140 -29.47 14.95 22.89
C HIS A 140 -30.95 15.06 22.57
N ALA A 141 -31.55 13.99 22.05
CA ALA A 141 -32.99 13.94 21.80
C ALA A 141 -33.78 13.99 23.13
N VAL A 142 -34.71 14.94 23.24
CA VAL A 142 -35.58 15.07 24.40
C VAL A 142 -36.84 14.22 24.26
N GLU A 143 -37.33 13.66 25.36
CA GLU A 143 -38.61 12.97 25.38
C GLU A 143 -39.78 13.95 25.16
N VAL A 144 -40.81 13.48 24.45
CA VAL A 144 -42.01 14.29 24.15
C VAL A 144 -42.86 14.48 25.40
N ARG A 145 -42.96 15.73 25.86
CA ARG A 145 -43.84 16.12 26.98
C ARG A 145 -45.09 16.83 26.47
N LYS A 146 -46.26 16.26 26.74
CA LYS A 146 -47.54 16.84 26.33
C LYS A 146 -47.93 18.04 27.20
N GLY A 147 -48.38 19.11 26.55
CA GLY A 147 -48.90 20.31 27.18
C GLY A 147 -47.86 21.42 27.32
N TYR A 148 -48.30 22.67 27.09
CA TYR A 148 -47.46 23.85 27.19
C TYR A 148 -47.27 24.27 28.66
N MET A 149 -46.01 24.28 29.12
CA MET A 149 -45.58 24.68 30.48
C MET A 149 -46.46 24.10 31.60
N PRO A 150 -46.59 22.76 31.70
CA PRO A 150 -47.57 22.12 32.57
C PRO A 150 -47.36 22.43 34.05
N PHE A 151 -46.10 22.50 34.51
CA PHE A 151 -45.80 22.75 35.93
C PHE A 151 -46.10 24.19 36.32
N THR A 152 -45.70 25.15 35.50
CA THR A 152 -46.01 26.58 35.67
C THR A 152 -47.51 26.81 35.63
N LYS A 153 -48.21 26.22 34.65
CA LYS A 153 -49.67 26.33 34.53
C LYS A 153 -50.39 25.75 35.75
N ASN A 154 -49.94 24.60 36.25
CA ASN A 154 -50.52 23.98 37.44
C ASN A 154 -50.23 24.78 38.71
N ALA A 155 -49.03 25.35 38.83
CA ALA A 155 -48.66 26.21 39.93
C ALA A 155 -49.48 27.50 39.96
N LEU A 156 -49.65 28.19 38.83
CA LEU A 156 -50.50 29.39 38.74
C LEU A 156 -51.97 29.09 39.07
N ARG A 157 -52.48 27.93 38.62
CA ARG A 157 -53.83 27.46 39.00
C ARG A 157 -53.93 27.14 40.49
N ALA A 158 -52.87 26.63 41.11
CA ALA A 158 -52.83 26.38 42.55
C ALA A 158 -52.80 27.70 43.34
N GLU A 159 -51.98 28.67 42.92
CA GLU A 159 -51.92 30.01 43.52
C GLU A 159 -53.27 30.73 43.44
N LYS A 160 -53.92 30.73 42.27
CA LYS A 160 -55.24 31.33 42.10
C LYS A 160 -56.29 30.67 42.99
N ARG A 161 -56.24 29.34 43.17
CA ARG A 161 -57.14 28.62 44.11
C ARG A 161 -56.85 28.99 45.56
N ALA A 162 -55.58 29.06 45.96
CA ALA A 162 -55.18 29.45 47.31
C ALA A 162 -55.62 30.89 47.66
N GLN A 163 -55.48 31.82 46.70
CA GLN A 163 -55.96 33.20 46.82
C GLN A 163 -57.48 33.27 47.03
N VAL A 164 -58.26 32.49 46.28
CA VAL A 164 -59.73 32.45 46.42
C VAL A 164 -60.16 31.83 47.74
N SER A 165 -59.45 30.80 48.23
CA SER A 165 -59.76 30.11 49.49
C SER A 165 -59.18 30.78 50.75
N GLY A 166 -58.51 31.93 50.63
CA GLY A 166 -57.91 32.65 51.77
C GLY A 166 -56.77 31.91 52.47
N MET A 167 -56.19 30.88 51.85
CA MET A 167 -55.05 30.14 52.38
C MET A 167 -53.75 30.88 52.05
N ALA A 168 -52.83 30.96 53.02
CA ALA A 168 -51.49 31.50 52.77
C ALA A 168 -50.79 30.70 51.66
N SER A 169 -50.19 31.40 50.69
CA SER A 169 -49.44 30.76 49.61
C SER A 169 -48.31 29.91 50.20
N THR A 170 -48.24 28.64 49.79
CA THR A 170 -47.21 27.68 50.23
C THR A 170 -45.84 27.95 49.59
N ARG A 171 -45.70 28.97 48.74
CA ARG A 171 -44.45 29.37 48.07
C ARG A 171 -43.68 30.47 48.84
N LEU A 172 -43.66 30.42 50.17
CA LEU A 172 -42.81 31.32 50.97
C LEU A 172 -41.33 31.06 50.65
N GLY A 173 -40.67 32.01 49.99
CA GLY A 173 -39.24 31.97 49.66
C GLY A 173 -38.87 31.46 48.25
N ARG A 174 -39.84 31.18 47.37
CA ARG A 174 -39.58 30.87 45.94
C ARG A 174 -39.68 32.13 45.08
N GLU A 175 -38.95 32.14 43.95
CA GLU A 175 -39.06 33.19 42.94
C GLU A 175 -40.51 33.34 42.44
N LYS A 176 -40.89 34.56 42.10
CA LYS A 176 -42.24 34.85 41.56
C LYS A 176 -42.40 34.18 40.20
N LEU A 177 -43.49 33.46 39.99
CA LEU A 177 -43.82 32.91 38.67
C LEU A 177 -44.31 33.99 37.72
N VAL A 178 -44.08 33.74 36.43
CA VAL A 178 -44.71 34.49 35.33
C VAL A 178 -46.24 34.49 35.45
N GLN A 179 -46.89 35.61 35.11
CA GLN A 179 -48.35 35.75 35.22
C GLN A 179 -49.09 35.38 33.94
N HIS A 180 -48.37 35.30 32.81
CA HIS A 180 -48.92 34.95 31.51
C HIS A 180 -48.18 33.74 30.93
N LEU A 181 -48.84 33.03 30.00
CA LEU A 181 -48.31 31.81 29.35
C LEU A 181 -47.95 32.06 27.88
N ASP A 182 -47.81 33.30 27.43
CA ASP A 182 -47.23 33.57 26.12
C ASP A 182 -45.69 33.33 26.14
N PRO A 183 -45.07 33.06 24.98
CA PRO A 183 -43.65 32.68 24.90
C PRO A 183 -42.68 33.73 25.45
N ASP A 184 -43.01 35.02 25.31
CA ASP A 184 -42.20 36.15 25.78
C ASP A 184 -42.58 36.61 27.20
N ALA A 185 -43.44 35.87 27.92
CA ALA A 185 -43.88 36.26 29.26
C ALA A 185 -42.72 36.41 30.27
N ALA A 186 -41.73 35.51 30.19
CA ALA A 186 -40.55 35.54 31.06
C ALA A 186 -39.53 36.62 30.68
N SER A 187 -39.51 37.06 29.41
CA SER A 187 -38.59 38.11 28.94
C SER A 187 -39.20 39.51 29.05
N ARG A 188 -40.53 39.63 29.01
CA ARG A 188 -41.27 40.90 29.07
C ARG A 188 -41.49 41.43 30.49
N GLY A 189 -41.63 40.55 31.48
CA GLY A 189 -42.13 40.93 32.80
C GLY A 189 -41.37 40.28 33.97
N PRO A 190 -41.71 40.67 35.22
CA PRO A 190 -41.11 40.07 36.40
C PRO A 190 -41.64 38.65 36.62
N GLY A 191 -40.73 37.70 36.73
CA GLY A 191 -41.01 36.32 37.14
C GLY A 191 -40.36 35.28 36.24
N THR A 192 -40.25 34.06 36.73
CA THR A 192 -39.58 32.94 36.04
C THR A 192 -40.56 31.80 35.78
N TRP A 193 -40.23 30.94 34.83
CA TRP A 193 -40.93 29.67 34.65
C TRP A 193 -40.66 28.75 35.85
N ASP A 194 -41.54 27.77 36.08
CA ASP A 194 -41.26 26.74 37.07
C ASP A 194 -39.98 25.98 36.73
N VAL A 195 -39.25 25.52 37.74
CA VAL A 195 -37.91 24.94 37.59
C VAL A 195 -37.95 23.70 36.70
N GLU A 196 -38.96 22.84 36.83
CA GLU A 196 -39.12 21.64 35.98
C GLU A 196 -39.38 22.00 34.51
N ASP A 197 -40.16 23.06 34.28
CA ASP A 197 -40.40 23.57 32.92
C ASP A 197 -39.12 24.17 32.33
N LEU A 198 -38.34 24.91 33.11
CA LEU A 198 -37.09 25.51 32.64
C LEU A 198 -36.04 24.45 32.28
N HIS A 199 -35.93 23.37 33.07
CA HIS A 199 -35.02 22.25 32.74
C HIS A 199 -35.43 21.57 31.44
N TYR A 200 -36.73 21.31 31.26
CA TYR A 200 -37.24 20.73 30.02
C TYR A 200 -37.02 21.65 28.82
N GLU A 201 -37.25 22.97 28.95
CA GLU A 201 -37.00 23.92 27.85
C GLU A 201 -35.54 23.92 27.41
N LYS A 202 -34.59 23.89 28.34
CA LYS A 202 -33.15 23.82 28.00
C LYS A 202 -32.81 22.57 27.20
N ALA A 203 -33.35 21.43 27.60
CA ALA A 203 -33.17 20.18 26.86
C ALA A 203 -33.83 20.24 25.47
N LEU A 204 -35.09 20.70 25.41
CA LEU A 204 -35.86 20.81 24.17
C LEU A 204 -35.19 21.71 23.14
N VAL A 205 -34.75 22.90 23.55
CA VAL A 205 -34.11 23.86 22.64
C VAL A 205 -32.78 23.31 22.12
N ARG A 206 -32.02 22.59 22.95
CA ARG A 206 -30.81 21.88 22.50
C ARG A 206 -31.15 20.84 21.44
N SER A 207 -32.14 19.98 21.69
CA SER A 207 -32.59 18.98 20.70
C SER A 207 -33.03 19.65 19.40
N LEU A 208 -33.80 20.74 19.47
CA LEU A 208 -34.25 21.47 18.29
C LEU A 208 -33.10 22.07 17.48
N PHE A 209 -32.08 22.63 18.15
CA PHE A 209 -30.87 23.10 17.48
C PHE A 209 -30.15 21.94 16.77
N GLU A 210 -30.01 20.78 17.42
CA GLU A 210 -29.37 19.61 16.84
C GLU A 210 -30.14 19.08 15.61
N TYR A 211 -31.47 19.01 15.66
CA TYR A 211 -32.29 18.69 14.47
C TYR A 211 -32.10 19.69 13.34
N VAL A 212 -32.05 21.00 13.65
CA VAL A 212 -31.79 22.05 12.64
C VAL A 212 -30.40 21.89 12.03
N ARG A 213 -29.38 21.56 12.84
CA ARG A 213 -28.01 21.32 12.36
C ARG A 213 -27.93 20.10 11.46
N ALA A 214 -28.61 19.02 11.83
CA ALA A 214 -28.72 17.78 11.06
C ALA A 214 -29.57 17.93 9.77
N GLY A 215 -30.09 19.13 9.46
CA GLY A 215 -30.92 19.35 8.27
C GLY A 215 -32.36 18.84 8.40
N GLU A 216 -32.70 18.19 9.51
CA GLU A 216 -34.02 17.64 9.81
C GLU A 216 -34.99 18.70 10.38
N LEU A 217 -35.18 19.81 9.64
CA LEU A 217 -36.06 20.89 10.10
C LEU A 217 -37.50 20.39 10.32
N ASP A 218 -37.99 19.47 9.51
CA ASP A 218 -39.34 18.91 9.64
C ASP A 218 -39.51 18.16 10.98
N MET A 219 -38.51 17.39 11.40
CA MET A 219 -38.50 16.71 12.70
C MET A 219 -38.50 17.72 13.86
N ALA A 220 -37.77 18.83 13.74
CA ALA A 220 -37.80 19.92 14.72
C ALA A 220 -39.19 20.58 14.81
N LEU A 221 -39.86 20.79 13.68
CA LEU A 221 -41.21 21.36 13.62
C LEU A 221 -42.24 20.43 14.26
N ASP A 222 -42.16 19.13 13.97
CA ASP A 222 -43.02 18.11 14.56
C ASP A 222 -42.80 17.99 16.07
N LEU A 223 -41.54 18.00 16.53
CA LEU A 223 -41.22 18.01 17.95
C LEU A 223 -41.82 19.24 18.65
N CYS A 224 -41.74 20.43 18.03
CA CYS A 224 -42.40 21.63 18.55
C CYS A 224 -43.93 21.45 18.64
N ALA A 225 -44.56 20.83 17.64
CA ALA A 225 -46.01 20.58 17.66
C ALA A 225 -46.41 19.57 18.74
N GLN A 226 -45.68 18.45 18.84
CA GLN A 226 -45.93 17.38 19.81
C GLN A 226 -45.75 17.85 21.26
N THR A 227 -44.81 18.76 21.50
CA THR A 227 -44.58 19.40 22.81
C THR A 227 -45.51 20.58 23.09
N SER A 228 -46.53 20.80 22.26
CA SER A 228 -47.50 21.90 22.38
C SER A 228 -46.87 23.31 22.28
N GLN A 229 -45.76 23.43 21.58
CA GLN A 229 -45.06 24.68 21.26
C GLN A 229 -45.25 25.07 19.78
N SER A 230 -46.49 25.01 19.29
CA SER A 230 -46.82 25.31 17.89
C SER A 230 -46.41 26.74 17.47
N TRP A 231 -46.30 27.67 18.42
CA TRP A 231 -45.77 29.00 18.18
C TRP A 231 -44.31 28.98 17.71
N ARG A 232 -43.48 28.07 18.28
CA ARG A 232 -42.08 27.91 17.92
C ARG A 232 -41.96 27.26 16.55
N ALA A 233 -42.78 26.25 16.28
CA ALA A 233 -42.92 25.69 14.93
C ALA A 233 -43.26 26.78 13.91
N ALA A 234 -44.25 27.65 14.21
CA ALA A 234 -44.60 28.76 13.34
C ALA A 234 -43.45 29.77 13.14
N SER A 235 -42.65 30.03 14.18
CA SER A 235 -41.45 30.86 14.11
C SER A 235 -40.40 30.24 13.17
N LEU A 236 -40.08 28.95 13.34
CA LEU A 236 -39.06 28.24 12.56
C LEU A 236 -39.45 28.06 11.09
N ARG A 237 -40.74 27.83 10.80
CA ARG A 237 -41.26 27.74 9.42
C ARG A 237 -41.01 29.00 8.59
N GLY A 238 -40.73 30.14 9.23
CA GLY A 238 -40.36 31.37 8.53
C GLY A 238 -39.05 31.28 7.74
N ALA A 239 -38.20 30.27 8.02
CA ALA A 239 -36.97 29.96 7.29
C ALA A 239 -37.22 29.37 5.89
N ILE A 240 -38.38 28.74 5.70
CA ILE A 240 -38.73 28.00 4.47
C ILE A 240 -39.03 29.00 3.34
N PHE A 241 -38.35 28.86 2.21
CA PHE A 241 -38.58 29.71 1.03
C PHE A 241 -39.99 29.53 0.48
N TYR A 242 -40.60 30.64 0.05
CA TYR A 242 -41.92 30.58 -0.57
C TYR A 242 -41.89 29.80 -1.88
N HIS A 243 -42.84 28.89 -2.04
CA HIS A 243 -43.08 28.13 -3.26
C HIS A 243 -44.59 28.06 -3.54
N ASP A 244 -44.93 28.06 -4.82
CA ASP A 244 -46.30 28.00 -5.31
C ASP A 244 -46.35 27.08 -6.54
N PRO A 245 -46.95 25.87 -6.44
CA PRO A 245 -47.03 24.93 -7.55
C PRO A 245 -47.80 25.46 -8.76
N SER A 246 -48.59 26.52 -8.60
CA SER A 246 -49.32 27.13 -9.72
C SER A 246 -48.45 28.04 -10.60
N ILE A 247 -47.25 28.39 -10.14
CA ILE A 247 -46.37 29.40 -10.77
C ILE A 247 -44.95 28.86 -11.00
N SER A 248 -44.52 27.84 -10.26
CA SER A 248 -43.20 27.21 -10.38
C SER A 248 -43.34 25.73 -10.70
N GLU A 249 -42.25 25.07 -11.08
CA GLU A 249 -42.27 23.64 -11.35
C GLU A 249 -42.89 22.87 -10.17
N PRO A 250 -43.83 21.94 -10.43
CA PRO A 250 -44.51 21.22 -9.37
C PRO A 250 -43.49 20.38 -8.58
N ARG A 251 -43.58 20.45 -7.26
CA ARG A 251 -42.74 19.67 -6.34
C ARG A 251 -43.57 18.52 -5.77
N GLU A 252 -43.00 17.32 -5.73
CA GLU A 252 -43.67 16.15 -5.16
C GLU A 252 -44.07 16.42 -3.70
N GLY A 253 -45.30 16.03 -3.34
CA GLY A 253 -45.84 16.20 -1.98
C GLY A 253 -46.28 17.62 -1.62
N VAL A 254 -46.27 18.58 -2.57
CA VAL A 254 -46.71 19.96 -2.33
C VAL A 254 -47.93 20.30 -3.19
N ASP A 255 -49.13 20.17 -2.60
CA ASP A 255 -50.40 20.43 -3.28
C ASP A 255 -50.84 21.91 -3.24
N GLY A 256 -50.10 22.78 -2.56
CA GLY A 256 -50.46 24.19 -2.42
C GLY A 256 -49.31 25.09 -1.97
N PRO A 257 -49.55 26.42 -1.89
CA PRO A 257 -48.51 27.38 -1.55
C PRO A 257 -47.93 27.16 -0.14
N LEU A 258 -46.61 27.16 -0.03
CA LEU A 258 -45.88 26.98 1.23
C LEU A 258 -44.77 28.02 1.41
N GLY A 259 -44.27 28.15 2.63
CA GLY A 259 -43.12 29.00 2.97
C GLY A 259 -43.44 30.48 3.13
N ASN A 260 -42.40 31.29 3.29
CA ASN A 260 -42.49 32.70 3.64
C ASN A 260 -42.10 33.62 2.47
N ARG A 261 -43.05 34.42 1.97
CA ARG A 261 -42.82 35.40 0.89
C ARG A 261 -41.81 36.49 1.30
N SER A 262 -41.73 36.79 2.59
CA SER A 262 -40.87 37.82 3.17
C SER A 262 -39.77 37.19 4.03
N ARG A 263 -39.11 36.12 3.55
CA ARG A 263 -38.05 35.41 4.28
C ARG A 263 -36.96 36.36 4.77
N SER A 264 -36.54 37.33 3.96
CA SER A 264 -35.55 38.33 4.35
C SER A 264 -35.95 39.14 5.59
N ALA A 265 -37.23 39.46 5.77
CA ALA A 265 -37.73 40.13 6.96
C ALA A 265 -37.69 39.20 8.18
N TRP A 266 -38.04 37.93 8.00
CA TRP A 266 -37.89 36.90 9.02
C TRP A 266 -36.42 36.70 9.41
N ARG A 267 -35.50 36.65 8.43
CA ARG A 267 -34.06 36.50 8.65
C ARG A 267 -33.51 37.60 9.56
N ARG A 268 -33.94 38.85 9.37
CA ARG A 268 -33.58 39.97 10.27
C ARG A 268 -34.09 39.80 11.70
N ILE A 269 -35.28 39.22 11.86
CA ILE A 269 -35.86 38.95 13.18
C ILE A 269 -35.12 37.77 13.84
N ALA A 270 -34.84 36.71 13.08
CA ALA A 270 -34.05 35.57 13.54
C ALA A 270 -32.64 35.99 13.98
N ARG A 271 -31.97 36.86 13.20
CA ARG A 271 -30.67 37.44 13.57
C ARG A 271 -30.74 38.23 14.89
N LYS A 272 -31.80 39.02 15.11
CA LYS A 272 -32.01 39.70 16.41
C LYS A 272 -32.20 38.71 17.56
N ALA A 273 -32.87 37.59 17.32
CA ALA A 273 -33.00 36.52 18.32
C ALA A 273 -31.65 35.85 18.60
N ALA A 274 -30.86 35.54 17.56
CA ALA A 274 -29.52 34.96 17.69
C ALA A 274 -28.56 35.83 18.53
N LEU A 275 -28.63 37.16 18.35
CA LEU A 275 -27.83 38.12 19.10
C LEU A 275 -28.38 38.45 20.51
N ASN A 276 -29.58 37.97 20.85
CA ASN A 276 -30.19 38.29 22.13
C ASN A 276 -29.62 37.44 23.27
N VAL A 277 -28.73 38.03 24.07
CA VAL A 277 -28.07 37.39 25.22
C VAL A 277 -29.05 36.94 26.32
N SER A 278 -30.29 37.43 26.34
CA SER A 278 -31.30 36.98 27.30
C SER A 278 -31.88 35.60 26.98
N LEU A 279 -31.71 35.11 25.75
CA LEU A 279 -32.18 33.80 25.33
C LEU A 279 -31.15 32.71 25.63
N ASP A 280 -31.61 31.47 25.69
CA ASP A 280 -30.71 30.33 25.86
C ASP A 280 -29.70 30.24 24.71
N ARG A 281 -28.46 29.80 25.00
CA ARG A 281 -27.39 29.70 24.00
C ARG A 281 -27.78 28.81 22.81
N TYR A 282 -28.54 27.74 23.02
CA TYR A 282 -29.00 26.87 21.95
C TYR A 282 -30.18 27.48 21.19
N GLU A 283 -31.02 28.30 21.83
CA GLU A 283 -32.09 29.02 21.13
C GLU A 283 -31.50 30.05 20.18
N ARG A 284 -30.49 30.77 20.67
CA ARG A 284 -29.70 31.71 19.88
C ARG A 284 -29.04 31.00 18.70
N ALA A 285 -28.37 29.88 18.95
CA ALA A 285 -27.73 29.07 17.92
C ALA A 285 -28.73 28.50 16.91
N MET A 286 -29.93 28.09 17.32
CA MET A 286 -31.00 27.60 16.43
C MET A 286 -31.44 28.67 15.43
N TYR A 287 -31.72 29.89 15.90
CA TYR A 287 -32.01 31.01 14.99
C TYR A 287 -30.79 31.44 14.18
N GLY A 288 -29.59 31.38 14.80
CA GLY A 288 -28.32 31.65 14.15
C GLY A 288 -28.05 30.75 12.96
N ALA A 289 -28.21 29.43 13.14
CA ALA A 289 -28.09 28.42 12.10
C ALA A 289 -28.99 28.72 10.90
N LEU A 290 -30.26 29.03 11.13
CA LEU A 290 -31.22 29.26 10.04
C LEU A 290 -31.06 30.63 9.36
N CYS A 291 -30.39 31.60 10.00
CA CYS A 291 -30.16 32.92 9.42
C CYS A 291 -28.71 33.17 8.98
N GLY A 292 -27.80 32.23 9.23
CA GLY A 292 -26.37 32.36 8.95
C GLY A 292 -25.63 33.31 9.89
N ASP A 293 -25.94 33.33 11.18
CA ASP A 293 -25.14 34.04 12.19
C ASP A 293 -24.08 33.10 12.77
N LEU A 294 -22.80 33.41 12.52
CA LEU A 294 -21.67 32.57 12.93
C LEU A 294 -21.47 32.56 14.45
N SER A 295 -21.49 33.75 15.06
CA SER A 295 -21.13 33.94 16.48
C SER A 295 -22.00 33.14 17.44
N SER A 296 -23.30 33.08 17.18
CA SER A 296 -24.27 32.36 18.01
C SER A 296 -24.13 30.84 17.90
N VAL A 297 -23.78 30.33 16.72
CA VAL A 297 -23.55 28.89 16.49
C VAL A 297 -22.21 28.44 17.05
N LEU A 298 -21.14 29.23 16.85
CA LEU A 298 -19.81 28.94 17.42
C LEU A 298 -19.84 28.85 18.95
N ALA A 299 -20.72 29.62 19.61
CA ALA A 299 -20.86 29.61 21.07
C ALA A 299 -21.33 28.26 21.65
N VAL A 300 -21.85 27.36 20.81
CA VAL A 300 -22.29 26.01 21.19
C VAL A 300 -21.55 24.90 20.43
N SER A 301 -20.56 25.24 19.60
CA SER A 301 -19.82 24.30 18.77
C SER A 301 -18.50 23.91 19.46
N GLU A 302 -18.32 22.62 19.74
CA GLU A 302 -17.22 22.09 20.54
C GLU A 302 -16.24 21.22 19.76
N SER A 303 -16.69 20.40 18.81
CA SER A 303 -15.81 19.57 17.97
C SER A 303 -15.31 20.31 16.72
N TRP A 304 -14.38 19.70 16.00
CA TRP A 304 -13.90 20.20 14.72
C TRP A 304 -15.01 20.29 13.66
N GLU A 305 -15.84 19.26 13.53
CA GLU A 305 -16.94 19.19 12.54
C GLU A 305 -18.03 20.21 12.85
N GLU A 306 -18.40 20.35 14.13
CA GLU A 306 -19.42 21.33 14.56
C GLU A 306 -18.99 22.76 14.22
N ARG A 307 -17.70 23.07 14.45
CA ARG A 307 -17.15 24.38 14.11
C ARG A 307 -17.04 24.55 12.60
N LEU A 308 -16.53 23.57 11.85
CA LEU A 308 -16.47 23.65 10.39
C LEU A 308 -17.87 23.88 9.79
N TRP A 309 -18.88 23.16 10.28
CA TRP A 309 -20.27 23.34 9.87
C TRP A 309 -20.76 24.76 10.15
N SER A 310 -20.42 25.33 11.30
CA SER A 310 -20.82 26.70 11.64
C SER A 310 -20.29 27.73 10.64
N TYR A 311 -19.01 27.63 10.23
CA TYR A 311 -18.40 28.51 9.24
C TYR A 311 -19.01 28.30 7.85
N VAL A 312 -19.10 27.04 7.41
CA VAL A 312 -19.66 26.68 6.09
C VAL A 312 -21.12 27.12 5.98
N ASN A 313 -21.94 26.84 6.99
CA ASN A 313 -23.36 27.22 7.01
C ASN A 313 -23.55 28.75 7.03
N ALA A 314 -22.77 29.49 7.82
CA ALA A 314 -22.84 30.95 7.85
C ALA A 314 -22.48 31.55 6.48
N ARG A 315 -21.38 31.09 5.88
CA ARG A 315 -20.96 31.51 4.53
C ARG A 315 -22.02 31.16 3.49
N PHE A 316 -22.54 29.94 3.50
CA PHE A 316 -23.59 29.49 2.58
C PHE A 316 -24.86 30.35 2.68
N GLU A 317 -25.43 30.53 3.88
CA GLU A 317 -26.67 31.30 4.07
C GLU A 317 -26.50 32.78 3.69
N GLN A 318 -25.30 33.34 3.86
CA GLN A 318 -25.01 34.70 3.46
C GLN A 318 -24.85 34.88 1.96
N GLN A 319 -24.04 34.03 1.31
CA GLN A 319 -23.88 34.06 -0.14
C GLN A 319 -25.20 33.76 -0.86
N LEU A 320 -25.97 32.79 -0.35
CA LEU A 320 -27.26 32.42 -0.92
C LEU A 320 -28.24 33.60 -0.88
N GLU A 321 -28.38 34.28 0.25
CA GLU A 321 -29.28 35.44 0.34
C GLU A 321 -28.80 36.58 -0.56
N GLN A 322 -27.50 36.88 -0.59
CA GLN A 322 -26.96 37.94 -1.43
C GLN A 322 -27.28 37.69 -2.91
N LEU A 323 -27.02 36.49 -3.39
CA LEU A 323 -27.28 36.11 -4.78
C LEU A 323 -28.78 36.00 -5.07
N ALA A 324 -29.59 35.50 -4.13
CA ALA A 324 -31.05 35.44 -4.28
C ALA A 324 -31.68 36.83 -4.37
N ILE A 325 -31.22 37.80 -3.57
CA ILE A 325 -31.70 39.19 -3.64
C ILE A 325 -31.28 39.84 -4.97
N GLN A 326 -30.02 39.65 -5.39
CA GLN A 326 -29.50 40.22 -6.64
C GLN A 326 -30.21 39.68 -7.88
N ASN A 327 -30.64 38.41 -7.86
CA ASN A 327 -31.24 37.72 -9.01
C ASN A 327 -32.77 37.60 -8.93
N ALA A 328 -33.42 38.27 -7.96
CA ALA A 328 -34.87 38.26 -7.83
C ALA A 328 -35.57 39.01 -9.00
N PRO A 329 -36.68 38.49 -9.54
CA PRO A 329 -37.37 39.07 -10.71
C PRO A 329 -37.95 40.47 -10.47
N ASN A 330 -38.42 40.73 -9.26
CA ASN A 330 -38.90 42.03 -8.80
C ASN A 330 -37.90 42.52 -7.78
N GLY A 331 -36.88 43.27 -8.21
CA GLY A 331 -35.85 43.84 -7.35
C GLY A 331 -36.47 44.59 -6.17
N ASN A 332 -36.73 43.88 -5.09
CA ASN A 332 -37.19 44.47 -3.86
C ASN A 332 -35.99 45.23 -3.32
N VAL A 333 -36.10 46.55 -3.25
CA VAL A 333 -35.15 47.45 -2.57
C VAL A 333 -35.23 47.22 -1.05
N GLN A 334 -35.13 45.96 -0.63
CA GLN A 334 -34.83 45.64 0.74
C GLN A 334 -33.34 45.94 0.89
N ARG A 335 -33.01 46.78 1.88
CA ARG A 335 -31.61 47.10 2.20
C ARG A 335 -30.84 45.79 2.30
N ILE A 336 -29.89 45.60 1.39
CA ILE A 336 -28.86 44.59 1.51
C ILE A 336 -28.17 44.90 2.84
N GLU A 337 -28.32 44.02 3.82
CA GLU A 337 -27.50 44.13 5.02
C GLU A 337 -26.06 43.94 4.59
N GLU A 338 -25.17 44.80 5.07
CA GLU A 338 -23.74 44.74 4.73
C GLU A 338 -23.22 43.32 4.97
N SER A 339 -22.47 42.80 4.00
CA SER A 339 -21.80 41.51 4.16
C SER A 339 -20.89 41.60 5.38
N THR A 340 -21.13 40.76 6.39
CA THR A 340 -20.16 40.53 7.46
C THR A 340 -18.84 40.04 6.85
N ALA A 341 -17.72 40.45 7.45
CA ALA A 341 -16.38 40.04 7.01
C ALA A 341 -16.22 38.51 7.00
N GLU A 342 -16.84 37.85 7.99
CA GLU A 342 -16.90 36.40 8.19
C GLU A 342 -17.45 35.61 6.98
N ALA A 343 -18.25 36.23 6.11
CA ALA A 343 -18.81 35.54 4.93
C ALA A 343 -18.00 35.71 3.65
N THR A 344 -16.98 36.55 3.67
CA THR A 344 -16.05 36.74 2.55
C THR A 344 -14.72 36.00 2.76
N GLU A 345 -14.58 35.28 3.87
CA GLU A 345 -13.39 34.51 4.18
C GLU A 345 -13.29 33.28 3.29
N SER A 346 -12.06 32.99 2.83
CA SER A 346 -11.79 31.80 2.01
C SER A 346 -11.86 30.53 2.86
N LEU A 347 -12.02 29.37 2.21
CA LEU A 347 -12.06 28.08 2.92
C LEU A 347 -10.73 27.82 3.65
N GLU A 348 -9.62 28.25 3.06
CA GLU A 348 -8.28 28.16 3.65
C GLU A 348 -8.19 28.96 4.95
N SER A 349 -8.71 30.19 4.95
CA SER A 349 -8.74 31.03 6.16
C SER A 349 -9.62 30.41 7.25
N ILE A 350 -10.75 29.80 6.89
CA ILE A 350 -11.60 29.06 7.84
C ILE A 350 -10.81 27.92 8.49
N PHE A 351 -10.06 27.12 7.71
CA PHE A 351 -9.24 26.05 8.27
C PHE A 351 -8.08 26.54 9.13
N GLU A 352 -7.48 27.69 8.81
CA GLU A 352 -6.48 28.34 9.68
C GLU A 352 -7.09 28.76 11.02
N GLN A 353 -8.29 29.35 11.00
CA GLN A 353 -9.00 29.72 12.23
C GLN A 353 -9.39 28.48 13.04
N LEU A 354 -9.86 27.42 12.39
CA LEU A 354 -10.20 26.15 13.04
C LEU A 354 -8.99 25.53 13.76
N ALA A 355 -7.81 25.55 13.14
CA ALA A 355 -6.58 25.04 13.73
C ALA A 355 -6.17 25.78 15.01
N HIS A 356 -6.62 27.03 15.19
CA HIS A 356 -6.32 27.88 16.34
C HIS A 356 -7.51 28.14 17.28
N ALA A 357 -8.70 27.62 16.98
CA ALA A 357 -9.94 27.99 17.66
C ALA A 357 -10.03 27.47 19.11
N SER A 358 -9.66 26.21 19.34
CA SER A 358 -9.65 25.61 20.67
C SER A 358 -8.59 24.49 20.76
N PRO A 359 -8.06 24.16 21.95
CA PRO A 359 -7.08 23.10 22.09
C PRO A 359 -7.62 21.74 21.60
N HIS A 360 -8.90 21.47 21.85
CA HIS A 360 -9.55 20.22 21.43
C HIS A 360 -9.71 20.12 19.90
N ALA A 361 -10.22 21.17 19.25
CA ALA A 361 -10.33 21.19 17.79
C ALA A 361 -8.96 21.24 17.11
N SER A 362 -7.94 21.82 17.75
CA SER A 362 -6.58 21.84 17.23
C SER A 362 -5.97 20.43 17.21
N THR A 363 -6.23 19.61 18.23
CA THR A 363 -5.81 18.20 18.24
C THR A 363 -6.56 17.37 17.21
N GLU A 364 -7.88 17.57 17.08
CA GLU A 364 -8.70 16.87 16.07
C GLU A 364 -8.30 17.26 14.64
N ALA A 365 -7.89 18.51 14.40
CA ALA A 365 -7.42 18.95 13.09
C ALA A 365 -6.14 18.25 12.60
N LEU A 366 -5.41 17.57 13.50
CA LEU A 366 -4.23 16.76 13.16
C LEU A 366 -4.59 15.31 12.81
N ASP A 367 -5.84 14.90 12.97
CA ASP A 367 -6.32 13.60 12.53
C ASP A 367 -6.06 13.40 11.02
N PRO A 368 -5.53 12.23 10.59
CA PRO A 368 -5.22 11.99 9.19
C PRO A 368 -6.40 12.18 8.23
N TYR A 369 -7.61 11.77 8.62
CA TYR A 369 -8.80 11.92 7.79
C TYR A 369 -9.28 13.36 7.74
N HIS A 370 -9.21 14.12 8.84
CA HIS A 370 -9.49 15.56 8.81
C HIS A 370 -8.50 16.33 7.93
N VAL A 371 -7.23 15.93 7.92
CA VAL A 371 -6.22 16.49 7.00
C VAL A 371 -6.58 16.20 5.54
N VAL A 372 -7.07 14.99 5.24
CA VAL A 372 -7.57 14.63 3.91
C VAL A 372 -8.81 15.45 3.55
N GLN A 373 -9.82 15.50 4.42
CA GLN A 373 -11.07 16.23 4.21
C GLN A 373 -10.78 17.71 3.94
N ARG A 374 -9.89 18.35 4.71
CA ARG A 374 -9.40 19.71 4.43
C ARG A 374 -8.82 19.84 3.03
N ALA A 375 -7.95 18.92 2.63
CA ALA A 375 -7.32 18.97 1.31
C ALA A 375 -8.34 18.77 0.17
N VAL A 376 -9.30 17.86 0.35
CA VAL A 376 -10.39 17.64 -0.61
C VAL A 376 -11.27 18.88 -0.72
N ILE A 377 -11.67 19.49 0.41
CA ILE A 377 -12.50 20.71 0.45
C ILE A 377 -11.80 21.88 -0.25
N THR A 378 -10.53 22.13 0.08
CA THR A 378 -9.70 23.19 -0.52
C THR A 378 -9.15 22.85 -1.92
N ASN A 379 -9.50 21.69 -2.48
CA ASN A 379 -9.01 21.21 -3.77
C ASN A 379 -7.47 21.13 -3.88
N SER A 380 -6.79 20.79 -2.77
CA SER A 380 -5.33 20.69 -2.63
C SER A 380 -4.84 19.23 -2.46
N VAL A 381 -5.55 18.26 -3.04
CA VAL A 381 -5.18 16.83 -3.00
C VAL A 381 -3.75 16.56 -3.53
N PRO A 382 -3.27 17.19 -4.62
CA PRO A 382 -1.88 17.02 -5.04
C PRO A 382 -0.86 17.42 -3.96
N ASP A 383 -1.10 18.53 -3.25
CA ASP A 383 -0.22 19.00 -2.17
C ASP A 383 -0.29 18.08 -0.95
N LEU A 384 -1.46 17.47 -0.69
CA LEU A 384 -1.62 16.43 0.33
C LEU A 384 -0.73 15.22 0.03
N LEU A 385 -0.80 14.69 -1.20
CA LEU A 385 -0.02 13.51 -1.58
C LEU A 385 1.49 13.82 -1.55
N ALA A 386 1.90 15.03 -1.92
CA ALA A 386 3.28 15.47 -1.78
C ALA A 386 3.76 15.44 -0.32
N ARG A 387 2.97 16.00 0.61
CA ARG A 387 3.29 15.97 2.05
C ARG A 387 3.29 14.55 2.62
N VAL A 388 2.39 13.67 2.16
CA VAL A 388 2.39 12.26 2.56
C VAL A 388 3.67 11.58 2.11
N ASN A 389 4.11 11.80 0.86
CA ASN A 389 5.36 11.24 0.35
C ASN A 389 6.59 11.70 1.15
N GLU A 390 6.65 12.97 1.53
CA GLU A 390 7.74 13.49 2.38
C GLU A 390 7.76 12.84 3.76
N ARG A 391 6.58 12.44 4.28
CA ARG A 391 6.41 11.87 5.62
C ARG A 391 6.27 10.35 5.65
N LEU A 392 6.38 9.66 4.51
CA LEU A 392 6.35 8.18 4.46
C LEU A 392 7.29 7.52 5.48
N PRO A 393 8.55 7.97 5.67
CA PRO A 393 9.45 7.39 6.66
C PRO A 393 8.95 7.57 8.11
N GLU A 394 8.29 8.69 8.42
CA GLU A 394 7.69 8.91 9.74
C GLU A 394 6.45 8.03 9.94
N MET A 395 5.64 7.87 8.89
CA MET A 395 4.43 7.04 8.92
C MET A 395 4.76 5.56 9.17
N GLN A 396 5.90 5.07 8.67
CA GLN A 396 6.38 3.71 8.93
C GLN A 396 6.67 3.41 10.40
N LEU A 397 6.75 4.44 11.26
CA LEU A 397 6.95 4.29 12.71
C LEU A 397 5.63 4.14 13.49
N LEU A 398 4.48 4.30 12.81
CA LEU A 398 3.17 4.06 13.41
C LEU A 398 2.96 2.55 13.66
N GLU A 399 1.94 2.20 14.43
CA GLU A 399 1.52 0.81 14.57
C GLU A 399 1.17 0.21 13.19
N ASP A 400 1.63 -1.02 12.94
CA ASP A 400 1.52 -1.71 11.63
C ASP A 400 0.10 -1.65 11.05
N LYS A 401 -0.92 -1.86 11.89
CA LYS A 401 -2.33 -1.80 11.49
C LYS A 401 -2.76 -0.40 11.04
N VAL A 402 -2.35 0.63 11.78
CA VAL A 402 -2.66 2.03 11.47
C VAL A 402 -1.94 2.46 10.20
N TYR A 403 -0.65 2.14 10.09
CA TYR A 403 0.14 2.40 8.89
C TYR A 403 -0.48 1.73 7.66
N ALA A 404 -0.84 0.45 7.77
CA ALA A 404 -1.45 -0.30 6.69
C ALA A 404 -2.80 0.29 6.23
N ARG A 405 -3.66 0.72 7.18
CA ARG A 405 -4.94 1.38 6.89
C ARG A 405 -4.72 2.70 6.13
N LEU A 406 -3.85 3.57 6.63
CA LEU A 406 -3.58 4.87 6.02
C LEU A 406 -2.97 4.73 4.63
N ILE A 407 -1.98 3.84 4.46
CA ILE A 407 -1.34 3.62 3.17
C ILE A 407 -2.32 3.00 2.16
N ARG A 408 -3.19 2.07 2.60
CA ARG A 408 -4.31 1.58 1.76
C ARG A 408 -5.18 2.74 1.30
N PHE A 409 -5.62 3.59 2.22
CA PHE A 409 -6.47 4.73 1.91
C PHE A 409 -5.80 5.67 0.89
N PHE A 410 -4.55 6.08 1.12
CA PHE A 410 -3.85 6.99 0.20
C PHE A 410 -3.54 6.36 -1.16
N ALA A 411 -3.24 5.06 -1.21
CA ALA A 411 -3.08 4.33 -2.47
C ALA A 411 -4.40 4.35 -3.26
N HIS A 412 -5.52 4.04 -2.61
CA HIS A 412 -6.84 4.06 -3.25
C HIS A 412 -7.28 5.48 -3.64
N LEU A 413 -6.90 6.51 -2.88
CA LEU A 413 -7.15 7.91 -3.26
C LEU A 413 -6.38 8.29 -4.52
N ALA A 414 -5.09 7.93 -4.59
CA ALA A 414 -4.26 8.16 -5.78
C ALA A 414 -4.79 7.41 -7.01
N LEU A 415 -5.24 6.16 -6.83
CA LEU A 415 -5.86 5.35 -7.88
C LEU A 415 -7.22 5.90 -8.30
N PHE A 416 -8.07 6.30 -7.36
CA PHE A 416 -9.37 6.93 -7.64
C PHE A 416 -9.17 8.18 -8.48
N CYS A 417 -8.26 9.08 -8.07
CA CYS A 417 -7.95 10.28 -8.85
C CYS A 417 -7.47 9.94 -10.28
N HIS A 418 -6.68 8.87 -10.44
CA HIS A 418 -6.26 8.41 -11.76
C HIS A 418 -7.43 7.90 -12.62
N LEU A 419 -8.34 7.12 -12.02
CA LEU A 419 -9.54 6.58 -12.69
C LEU A 419 -10.40 7.70 -13.27
N ILE A 420 -10.69 8.75 -12.48
CA ILE A 420 -11.51 9.90 -12.91
C ILE A 420 -10.71 11.00 -13.66
N HIS A 421 -9.52 10.65 -14.13
CA HIS A 421 -8.63 11.50 -14.94
C HIS A 421 -8.29 12.85 -14.28
N ILE A 422 -8.00 12.85 -12.98
CA ILE A 422 -7.36 14.00 -12.32
C ILE A 422 -5.85 13.90 -12.58
N PRO A 423 -5.22 14.96 -13.09
CA PRO A 423 -3.80 14.94 -13.40
C PRO A 423 -2.98 14.86 -12.11
N LEU A 424 -2.51 13.67 -11.78
CA LEU A 424 -1.54 13.43 -10.71
C LEU A 424 -0.20 12.96 -11.30
N PRO A 425 0.89 13.71 -11.12
CA PRO A 425 2.22 13.30 -11.52
C PRO A 425 2.59 11.92 -10.98
N VAL A 426 3.36 11.15 -11.75
CA VAL A 426 3.84 9.82 -11.34
C VAL A 426 4.68 9.91 -10.07
N SER A 427 5.45 10.99 -9.90
CA SER A 427 6.22 11.27 -8.68
C SER A 427 5.36 11.35 -7.41
N LEU A 428 4.07 11.67 -7.53
CA LEU A 428 3.15 11.68 -6.38
C LEU A 428 2.52 10.31 -6.13
N ARG A 429 2.22 9.55 -7.19
CA ARG A 429 1.52 8.26 -7.10
C ARG A 429 2.45 7.10 -6.75
N ALA A 430 3.63 7.05 -7.37
CA ALA A 430 4.52 5.89 -7.29
C ALA A 430 5.02 5.58 -5.87
N PRO A 431 5.48 6.54 -5.05
CA PRO A 431 5.98 6.22 -3.71
C PRO A 431 4.89 5.64 -2.78
N ILE A 432 3.67 6.16 -2.86
CA ILE A 432 2.52 5.68 -2.07
C ILE A 432 2.14 4.26 -2.50
N LEU A 433 2.08 4.00 -3.81
CA LEU A 433 1.78 2.67 -4.33
C LEU A 433 2.89 1.66 -3.98
N ASN A 434 4.16 2.04 -4.02
CA ASN A 434 5.26 1.20 -3.57
C ASN A 434 5.15 0.89 -2.07
N ALA A 435 4.86 1.89 -1.25
CA ALA A 435 4.62 1.70 0.18
C ALA A 435 3.44 0.75 0.43
N TYR A 436 2.37 0.85 -0.37
CA TYR A 436 1.21 -0.02 -0.24
C TYR A 436 1.50 -1.45 -0.68
N VAL A 437 2.27 -1.65 -1.75
CA VAL A 437 2.74 -3.00 -2.12
C VAL A 437 3.55 -3.60 -0.98
N ASN A 438 4.47 -2.86 -0.35
CA ASN A 438 5.21 -3.37 0.81
C ASN A 438 4.30 -3.72 1.99
N VAL A 439 3.21 -2.97 2.21
CA VAL A 439 2.19 -3.32 3.21
C VAL A 439 1.52 -4.66 2.87
N LEU A 440 1.14 -4.87 1.61
CA LEU A 440 0.55 -6.13 1.15
C LEU A 440 1.50 -7.32 1.32
N GLN A 441 2.79 -7.11 1.02
CA GLN A 441 3.84 -8.11 1.22
C GLN A 441 3.96 -8.49 2.71
N ASN A 442 4.07 -7.51 3.59
CA ASN A 442 4.18 -7.73 5.04
C ASN A 442 2.92 -8.39 5.63
N ALA A 443 1.75 -8.11 5.05
CA ALA A 443 0.49 -8.73 5.43
C ALA A 443 0.32 -10.18 4.92
N GLY A 444 1.23 -10.67 4.06
CA GLY A 444 1.16 -12.01 3.48
C GLY A 444 0.02 -12.18 2.47
N GLU A 445 -0.41 -11.09 1.83
CA GLU A 445 -1.50 -11.12 0.84
C GLU A 445 -1.08 -11.82 -0.47
N GLY A 446 -2.06 -12.32 -1.21
CA GLY A 446 -1.82 -13.13 -2.41
C GLY A 446 -1.05 -12.40 -3.52
N CYS A 447 -0.28 -13.18 -4.29
CA CYS A 447 0.54 -12.69 -5.42
C CYS A 447 -0.28 -11.87 -6.45
N GLU A 448 -1.55 -12.25 -6.65
CA GLU A 448 -2.47 -11.55 -7.56
C GLU A 448 -2.72 -10.10 -7.14
N LEU A 449 -2.92 -9.83 -5.84
CA LEU A 449 -3.13 -8.48 -5.34
C LEU A 449 -1.90 -7.61 -5.54
N VAL A 450 -0.72 -8.16 -5.20
CA VAL A 450 0.55 -7.48 -5.41
C VAL A 450 0.74 -7.14 -6.89
N ALA A 451 0.43 -8.06 -7.80
CA ALA A 451 0.51 -7.83 -9.24
C ALA A 451 -0.46 -6.74 -9.72
N LEU A 452 -1.71 -6.76 -9.24
CA LEU A 452 -2.73 -5.77 -9.57
C LEU A 452 -2.26 -4.34 -9.23
N TYR A 453 -1.80 -4.11 -8.00
CA TYR A 453 -1.38 -2.78 -7.58
C TYR A 453 -0.04 -2.36 -8.20
N SER A 454 0.90 -3.29 -8.37
CA SER A 454 2.19 -3.03 -9.04
C SER A 454 1.97 -2.59 -10.49
N SER A 455 0.98 -3.17 -11.19
CA SER A 455 0.63 -2.79 -12.57
C SER A 455 0.11 -1.36 -12.74
N SER A 456 -0.26 -0.70 -11.63
CA SER A 456 -0.73 0.68 -11.65
C SER A 456 0.43 1.69 -11.73
N LEU A 457 1.68 1.20 -11.60
CA LEU A 457 2.92 1.95 -11.77
C LEU A 457 3.37 1.95 -13.24
N GLU A 458 4.38 2.78 -13.54
CA GLU A 458 5.09 2.70 -14.82
C GLU A 458 5.78 1.34 -14.97
N PRO A 459 5.94 0.79 -16.20
CA PRO A 459 6.42 -0.57 -16.42
C PRO A 459 7.72 -0.90 -15.69
N ASP A 460 8.71 0.01 -15.71
CA ASP A 460 10.02 -0.23 -15.09
C ASP A 460 9.93 -0.38 -13.56
N ASN A 461 9.07 0.43 -12.93
CA ASN A 461 8.80 0.42 -11.49
C ASN A 461 7.89 -0.76 -11.11
N ALA A 462 6.89 -1.07 -11.94
CA ALA A 462 6.00 -2.21 -11.76
C ALA A 462 6.79 -3.53 -11.73
N HIS A 463 7.70 -3.72 -12.70
CA HIS A 463 8.57 -4.90 -12.74
C HIS A 463 9.54 -4.96 -11.55
N GLN A 464 10.05 -3.81 -11.10
CA GLN A 464 10.97 -3.74 -9.96
C GLN A 464 10.29 -4.17 -8.66
N VAL A 465 9.14 -3.58 -8.34
CA VAL A 465 8.41 -3.83 -7.10
C VAL A 465 7.91 -5.27 -7.03
N TYR A 466 7.42 -5.80 -8.16
CA TYR A 466 7.02 -7.20 -8.20
C TYR A 466 8.21 -8.15 -8.10
N ALA A 467 9.37 -7.79 -8.66
CA ALA A 467 10.58 -8.59 -8.51
C ALA A 467 11.06 -8.64 -7.05
N GLU A 468 10.99 -7.53 -6.31
CA GLU A 468 11.28 -7.46 -4.87
C GLU A 468 10.33 -8.35 -4.05
N PHE A 469 9.05 -8.41 -4.41
CA PHE A 469 8.09 -9.35 -3.81
C PHE A 469 8.53 -10.81 -3.99
N LEU A 470 8.92 -11.18 -5.22
CA LEU A 470 9.39 -12.55 -5.50
C LEU A 470 10.70 -12.88 -4.75
N CYS A 471 11.56 -11.89 -4.51
CA CYS A 471 12.78 -12.07 -3.70
C CYS A 471 12.45 -12.41 -2.23
N ALA A 472 11.34 -11.89 -1.70
CA ALA A 472 10.90 -12.11 -0.32
C ALA A 472 10.14 -13.44 -0.11
N MET A 473 9.80 -14.17 -1.19
CA MET A 473 9.17 -15.48 -1.10
C MET A 473 10.09 -16.50 -0.41
N ASP A 474 9.47 -17.46 0.29
CA ASP A 474 10.21 -18.53 0.98
C ASP A 474 11.06 -19.34 -0.03
N PRO A 475 12.39 -19.50 0.21
CA PRO A 475 13.26 -20.37 -0.58
C PRO A 475 12.78 -21.83 -0.69
N ASP A 476 11.92 -22.30 0.21
CA ASP A 476 11.35 -23.66 0.19
C ASP A 476 10.04 -23.76 -0.61
N THR A 477 9.55 -22.65 -1.17
CA THR A 477 8.38 -22.64 -2.06
C THR A 477 8.58 -23.55 -3.27
N SER A 478 7.54 -24.29 -3.64
CA SER A 478 7.60 -25.22 -4.77
C SER A 478 7.85 -24.50 -6.10
N LEU A 479 8.44 -25.21 -7.06
CA LEU A 479 8.71 -24.67 -8.40
C LEU A 479 7.42 -24.32 -9.16
N GLU A 480 6.34 -25.06 -8.91
CA GLU A 480 5.02 -24.79 -9.48
C GLU A 480 4.42 -23.50 -8.91
N ASP A 481 4.53 -23.27 -7.61
CA ASP A 481 4.01 -22.06 -6.95
C ASP A 481 4.82 -20.82 -7.35
N ARG A 482 6.15 -20.94 -7.50
CA ARG A 482 6.99 -19.87 -8.06
C ARG A 482 6.56 -19.51 -9.47
N ARG A 483 6.36 -20.51 -10.33
CA ARG A 483 5.85 -20.30 -11.69
C ARG A 483 4.49 -19.64 -11.67
N HIS A 484 3.59 -20.07 -10.79
CA HIS A 484 2.27 -19.49 -10.64
C HIS A 484 2.36 -18.02 -10.23
N ALA A 485 3.14 -17.68 -9.20
CA ALA A 485 3.37 -16.32 -8.75
C ALA A 485 3.92 -15.42 -9.87
N LEU A 486 4.87 -15.93 -10.67
CA LEU A 486 5.43 -15.18 -11.79
C LEU A 486 4.40 -14.93 -12.90
N LEU A 487 3.50 -15.88 -13.16
CA LEU A 487 2.47 -15.75 -14.19
C LEU A 487 1.34 -14.77 -13.82
N GLN A 488 1.17 -14.44 -12.53
CA GLN A 488 0.16 -13.47 -12.08
C GLN A 488 0.39 -12.04 -12.62
N VAL A 489 1.57 -11.73 -13.13
CA VAL A 489 1.86 -10.41 -13.71
C VAL A 489 1.26 -10.23 -15.11
N GLN A 490 1.02 -11.34 -15.83
CA GLN A 490 0.61 -11.33 -17.23
C GLN A 490 -0.78 -10.73 -17.48
N PRO A 491 -1.83 -11.04 -16.67
CA PRO A 491 -3.15 -10.40 -16.82
C PRO A 491 -3.12 -8.87 -16.68
N HIS A 492 -2.08 -8.34 -16.02
CA HIS A 492 -1.94 -6.92 -15.74
C HIS A 492 -0.98 -6.19 -16.69
N GLY A 493 -0.51 -6.86 -17.76
CA GLY A 493 0.29 -6.24 -18.83
C GLY A 493 1.78 -6.08 -18.52
N MET A 494 2.27 -6.70 -17.44
CA MET A 494 3.70 -6.81 -17.15
C MET A 494 4.30 -8.03 -17.86
N ASP A 495 5.59 -7.98 -18.18
CA ASP A 495 6.30 -9.10 -18.82
C ASP A 495 6.93 -10.04 -17.78
N PRO A 496 6.46 -11.30 -17.69
CA PRO A 496 7.02 -12.30 -16.77
C PRO A 496 8.53 -12.53 -16.96
N ALA A 497 9.05 -12.42 -18.19
CA ALA A 497 10.46 -12.63 -18.46
C ALA A 497 11.32 -11.49 -17.88
N VAL A 498 10.87 -10.25 -18.01
CA VAL A 498 11.57 -9.07 -17.46
C VAL A 498 11.55 -9.09 -15.93
N VAL A 499 10.42 -9.46 -15.34
CA VAL A 499 10.28 -9.62 -13.88
C VAL A 499 11.25 -10.70 -13.38
N ALA A 500 11.30 -11.87 -14.01
CA ALA A 500 12.20 -12.95 -13.64
C ALA A 500 13.68 -12.53 -13.69
N SER A 501 14.10 -11.87 -14.77
CA SER A 501 15.44 -11.30 -14.91
C SER A 501 15.78 -10.35 -13.76
N LYS A 502 14.87 -9.42 -13.44
CA LYS A 502 15.06 -8.47 -12.33
C LYS A 502 15.14 -9.18 -10.97
N THR A 503 14.30 -10.19 -10.72
CA THR A 503 14.32 -10.95 -9.46
C THR A 503 15.69 -11.59 -9.24
N VAL A 504 16.26 -12.22 -10.26
CA VAL A 504 17.60 -12.83 -10.14
C VAL A 504 18.68 -11.78 -9.98
N ASP A 505 18.63 -10.67 -10.72
CA ASP A 505 19.62 -9.60 -10.60
C ASP A 505 19.63 -8.99 -9.18
N LEU A 506 18.45 -8.81 -8.56
CA LEU A 506 18.33 -8.33 -7.19
C LEU A 506 18.87 -9.33 -6.18
N LEU A 507 18.54 -10.62 -6.31
CA LEU A 507 19.06 -11.69 -5.43
C LEU A 507 20.59 -11.79 -5.54
N LEU A 508 21.16 -11.66 -6.74
CA LEU A 508 22.62 -11.66 -6.92
C LEU A 508 23.26 -10.43 -6.28
N ALA A 509 22.68 -9.24 -6.46
CA ALA A 509 23.19 -8.01 -5.86
C ALA A 509 23.18 -8.06 -4.31
N GLU A 510 22.18 -8.73 -3.72
CA GLU A 510 22.07 -8.95 -2.27
C GLU A 510 23.05 -10.01 -1.77
N LEU A 511 23.10 -11.18 -2.42
CA LEU A 511 23.72 -12.38 -1.86
C LEU A 511 25.19 -12.57 -2.27
N VAL A 512 25.60 -12.11 -3.46
CA VAL A 512 27.00 -12.26 -3.92
C VAL A 512 28.00 -11.55 -3.00
N PRO A 513 27.76 -10.30 -2.54
CA PRO A 513 28.67 -9.63 -1.61
C PRO A 513 28.82 -10.32 -0.25
N ALA A 514 27.84 -11.14 0.16
CA ALA A 514 27.90 -11.92 1.40
C ALA A 514 28.83 -13.15 1.29
N ILE A 515 29.19 -13.56 0.07
CA ILE A 515 30.13 -14.66 -0.17
C ILE A 515 31.55 -14.15 0.00
N VAL A 516 32.08 -14.32 1.22
CA VAL A 516 33.48 -13.98 1.54
C VAL A 516 34.45 -14.95 0.87
N ASP A 517 35.58 -14.40 0.40
CA ASP A 517 36.69 -15.13 -0.18
C ASP A 517 37.46 -15.93 0.89
N GLU A 518 37.61 -17.23 0.64
CA GLU A 518 38.42 -18.13 1.46
C GLU A 518 39.64 -18.58 0.64
N ALA A 519 40.82 -18.45 1.23
CA ALA A 519 42.09 -18.79 0.59
C ALA A 519 42.19 -20.29 0.23
N GLU A 520 41.50 -21.16 0.98
CA GLU A 520 41.51 -22.60 0.78
C GLU A 520 40.25 -23.09 0.05
N ILE A 521 40.40 -24.19 -0.69
CA ILE A 521 39.28 -24.87 -1.35
C ILE A 521 38.56 -25.72 -0.31
N ARG A 522 37.24 -25.54 -0.17
CA ARG A 522 36.41 -26.31 0.77
C ARG A 522 36.28 -27.76 0.34
N GLU A 523 35.97 -28.63 1.30
CA GLU A 523 35.69 -30.04 1.06
C GLU A 523 34.52 -30.23 0.07
N TRP A 524 34.62 -31.28 -0.75
CA TRP A 524 33.66 -31.59 -1.83
C TRP A 524 32.21 -31.76 -1.36
N ASN A 525 32.02 -32.20 -0.11
CA ASN A 525 30.74 -32.50 0.54
C ASN A 525 30.43 -31.50 1.66
N ALA A 526 31.03 -30.30 1.63
CA ALA A 526 30.69 -29.23 2.56
C ALA A 526 29.19 -28.87 2.45
N ASN A 527 28.53 -28.68 3.60
CA ASN A 527 27.13 -28.27 3.63
C ASN A 527 26.95 -26.90 2.99
N LEU A 528 25.88 -26.74 2.21
CA LEU A 528 25.52 -25.44 1.63
C LEU A 528 25.05 -24.49 2.72
N SER A 529 25.53 -23.25 2.70
CA SER A 529 24.95 -22.18 3.50
C SER A 529 23.55 -21.82 2.99
N MET A 530 22.75 -21.12 3.81
CA MET A 530 21.44 -20.64 3.40
C MET A 530 21.54 -19.71 2.19
N ASP A 531 22.52 -18.80 2.17
CA ASP A 531 22.75 -17.87 1.07
C ASP A 531 23.20 -18.57 -0.21
N GLU A 532 24.09 -19.57 -0.11
CA GLU A 532 24.52 -20.40 -1.24
C GLU A 532 23.33 -21.15 -1.85
N ARG A 533 22.48 -21.73 -1.00
CA ARG A 533 21.27 -22.44 -1.44
C ARG A 533 20.29 -21.48 -2.11
N ARG A 534 20.02 -20.30 -1.51
CA ARG A 534 19.12 -19.29 -2.07
C ARG A 534 19.62 -18.76 -3.42
N LEU A 535 20.94 -18.56 -3.56
CA LEU A 535 21.58 -18.24 -4.83
C LEU A 535 21.34 -19.33 -5.88
N ILE A 536 21.61 -20.60 -5.56
CA ILE A 536 21.40 -21.72 -6.50
C ILE A 536 19.93 -21.78 -6.97
N LEU A 537 18.99 -21.67 -6.03
CA LEU A 537 17.56 -21.71 -6.33
C LEU A 537 17.07 -20.48 -7.10
N SER A 538 17.79 -19.36 -7.07
CA SER A 538 17.41 -18.16 -7.83
C SER A 538 17.36 -18.41 -9.34
N ILE A 539 18.15 -19.36 -9.85
CA ILE A 539 18.14 -19.71 -11.27
C ILE A 539 16.78 -20.22 -11.74
N ASP A 540 15.98 -20.84 -10.85
CA ASP A 540 14.65 -21.36 -11.20
C ASP A 540 13.79 -20.29 -11.90
N TRP A 541 13.87 -19.04 -11.45
CA TRP A 541 13.12 -17.92 -12.04
C TRP A 541 13.40 -17.72 -13.54
N LEU A 542 14.64 -17.98 -14.00
CA LEU A 542 15.04 -17.80 -15.40
C LEU A 542 14.81 -19.05 -16.26
N THR A 543 14.37 -20.14 -15.67
CA THR A 543 14.17 -21.42 -16.38
C THR A 543 12.74 -21.61 -16.88
N PHE A 544 11.81 -20.73 -16.50
CA PHE A 544 10.39 -20.87 -16.87
C PHE A 544 10.08 -20.49 -18.32
N PHE A 545 10.91 -19.66 -18.95
CA PHE A 545 10.67 -19.13 -20.28
C PHE A 545 11.91 -19.20 -21.17
N ASP A 546 11.73 -19.57 -22.44
CA ASP A 546 12.84 -19.62 -23.41
C ASP A 546 13.49 -18.24 -23.59
N ALA A 547 12.70 -17.16 -23.44
CA ALA A 547 13.19 -15.78 -23.54
C ALA A 547 14.21 -15.41 -22.44
N THR A 548 14.18 -16.07 -21.29
CA THR A 548 15.10 -15.81 -20.17
C THR A 548 16.34 -16.72 -20.18
N PHE A 549 16.41 -17.72 -21.07
CA PHE A 549 17.56 -18.62 -21.21
C PHE A 549 18.88 -17.89 -21.48
N PRO A 550 18.93 -16.85 -22.33
CA PRO A 550 20.15 -16.04 -22.46
C PRO A 550 20.67 -15.52 -21.12
N HIS A 551 19.76 -14.98 -20.29
CA HIS A 551 20.10 -14.43 -18.98
C HIS A 551 20.48 -15.52 -17.98
N ALA A 552 19.81 -16.68 -18.02
CA ALA A 552 20.13 -17.83 -17.19
C ALA A 552 21.59 -18.28 -17.36
N ILE A 553 22.08 -18.31 -18.60
CA ILE A 553 23.48 -18.68 -18.91
C ILE A 553 24.46 -17.65 -18.34
N LEU A 554 24.18 -16.36 -18.56
CA LEU A 554 25.02 -15.28 -18.05
C LEU A 554 25.12 -15.32 -16.52
N GLN A 555 23.98 -15.48 -15.83
CA GLN A 555 23.95 -15.52 -14.37
C GLN A 555 24.56 -16.80 -13.80
N THR A 556 24.38 -17.95 -14.48
CA THR A 556 25.10 -19.18 -14.15
C THR A 556 26.61 -18.95 -14.18
N ASN A 557 27.15 -18.39 -15.26
CA ASN A 557 28.58 -18.13 -15.37
C ASN A 557 29.07 -17.16 -14.30
N THR A 558 28.29 -16.12 -13.97
CA THR A 558 28.60 -15.19 -12.87
C THR A 558 28.68 -15.91 -11.52
N MET A 559 27.68 -16.72 -11.19
CA MET A 559 27.66 -17.49 -9.94
C MET A 559 28.78 -18.54 -9.89
N MET A 560 29.07 -19.20 -11.02
CA MET A 560 30.19 -20.13 -11.13
C MET A 560 31.52 -19.43 -10.85
N ARG A 561 31.75 -18.25 -11.42
CA ARG A 561 32.96 -17.46 -11.13
C ARG A 561 33.08 -17.13 -9.65
N VAL A 562 31.97 -16.75 -8.99
CA VAL A 562 31.94 -16.43 -7.55
C VAL A 562 32.22 -17.67 -6.68
N PHE A 563 31.54 -18.80 -6.95
CA PHE A 563 31.74 -20.02 -6.16
C PHE A 563 33.14 -20.61 -6.37
N MET A 564 33.67 -20.56 -7.59
CA MET A 564 35.00 -21.06 -7.90
C MET A 564 36.08 -20.15 -7.31
N SER A 565 35.98 -18.82 -7.43
CA SER A 565 36.98 -17.92 -6.82
C SER A 565 37.06 -18.12 -5.30
N THR A 566 35.91 -18.23 -4.64
CA THR A 566 35.80 -18.42 -3.18
C THR A 566 36.03 -19.85 -2.70
N GLY A 567 36.37 -20.80 -3.58
CA GLY A 567 36.73 -22.18 -3.17
C GLY A 567 35.54 -23.11 -2.87
N ARG A 568 34.30 -22.73 -3.23
CA ARG A 568 33.05 -23.44 -2.89
C ARG A 568 32.63 -24.44 -3.98
N LEU A 569 33.39 -25.53 -4.12
CA LEU A 569 33.18 -26.52 -5.17
C LEU A 569 31.81 -27.21 -5.12
N HIS A 570 31.29 -27.52 -3.93
CA HIS A 570 30.00 -28.19 -3.79
C HIS A 570 28.84 -27.32 -4.30
N ALA A 571 28.87 -26.01 -4.00
CA ALA A 571 27.86 -25.06 -4.48
C ALA A 571 27.91 -24.91 -6.01
N ALA A 572 29.10 -24.76 -6.58
CA ALA A 572 29.30 -24.74 -8.03
C ALA A 572 28.81 -26.03 -8.72
N HIS A 573 29.11 -27.20 -8.16
CA HIS A 573 28.62 -28.47 -8.70
C HIS A 573 27.09 -28.58 -8.64
N SER A 574 26.52 -28.17 -7.50
CA SER A 574 25.07 -28.20 -7.28
C SER A 574 24.34 -27.28 -8.25
N LEU A 575 24.88 -26.08 -8.49
CA LEU A 575 24.34 -25.13 -9.49
C LEU A 575 24.24 -25.75 -10.89
N LEU A 576 25.32 -26.37 -11.38
CA LEU A 576 25.34 -26.99 -12.70
C LEU A 576 24.37 -28.17 -12.82
N LYS A 577 24.20 -28.96 -11.74
CA LYS A 577 23.22 -30.04 -11.70
C LYS A 577 21.77 -29.54 -11.67
N HIS A 578 21.56 -28.33 -11.17
CA HIS A 578 20.25 -27.71 -11.05
C HIS A 578 19.73 -27.15 -12.38
N LEU A 579 20.61 -26.94 -13.36
CA LEU A 579 20.20 -26.46 -14.68
C LEU A 579 19.32 -27.50 -15.41
N PRO A 580 18.16 -27.09 -15.95
CA PRO A 580 17.26 -27.99 -16.64
C PRO A 580 17.85 -28.53 -17.94
N SER A 581 17.53 -29.78 -18.27
CA SER A 581 18.01 -30.43 -19.49
C SER A 581 17.52 -29.75 -20.77
N GLU A 582 16.37 -29.08 -20.70
CA GLU A 582 15.77 -28.29 -21.77
C GLU A 582 16.69 -27.13 -22.17
N LEU A 583 17.21 -26.37 -21.19
CA LEU A 583 18.16 -25.28 -21.43
C LEU A 583 19.42 -25.81 -22.13
N LEU A 584 19.91 -26.98 -21.70
CA LEU A 584 21.09 -27.61 -22.28
C LEU A 584 20.85 -28.12 -23.72
N GLY A 585 19.62 -28.49 -24.05
CA GLY A 585 19.24 -28.94 -25.38
C GLY A 585 19.12 -27.82 -26.41
N VAL A 586 18.85 -26.58 -25.97
CA VAL A 586 18.60 -25.43 -26.85
C VAL A 586 19.83 -24.52 -26.99
N LEU A 587 20.97 -24.84 -26.35
CA LEU A 587 22.19 -24.00 -26.34
C LEU A 587 22.66 -23.51 -27.72
N SER A 588 22.44 -24.27 -28.80
CA SER A 588 22.82 -23.87 -30.16
C SER A 588 21.98 -22.72 -30.73
N ASP A 589 20.76 -22.54 -30.22
CA ASP A 589 19.75 -21.65 -30.77
C ASP A 589 19.55 -20.40 -29.88
N VAL A 590 20.22 -20.35 -28.72
CA VAL A 590 20.14 -19.23 -27.78
C VAL A 590 20.98 -18.05 -28.27
N SER A 591 20.39 -16.86 -28.27
CA SER A 591 21.04 -15.61 -28.69
C SER A 591 22.00 -15.05 -27.61
N VAL A 592 23.11 -15.75 -27.37
CA VAL A 592 24.17 -15.36 -26.43
C VAL A 592 25.52 -15.32 -27.13
N ALA A 593 26.44 -14.50 -26.64
CA ALA A 593 27.80 -14.44 -27.16
C ALA A 593 28.50 -15.83 -27.04
N PRO A 594 29.23 -16.27 -28.07
CA PRO A 594 29.75 -17.64 -28.14
C PRO A 594 30.72 -17.97 -27.00
N ASP A 595 31.45 -16.98 -26.51
CA ASP A 595 32.38 -17.10 -25.37
C ASP A 595 31.66 -17.46 -24.06
N GLN A 596 30.44 -17.00 -23.84
CA GLN A 596 29.64 -17.36 -22.65
C GLN A 596 29.14 -18.80 -22.72
N LEU A 597 28.79 -19.28 -23.92
CA LEU A 597 28.42 -20.68 -24.13
C LEU A 597 29.62 -21.60 -23.91
N ILE A 598 30.78 -21.22 -24.43
CA ILE A 598 32.04 -21.93 -24.22
C ILE A 598 32.42 -21.92 -22.72
N GLU A 599 32.23 -20.81 -22.02
CA GLU A 599 32.48 -20.75 -20.58
C GLU A 599 31.60 -21.73 -19.78
N LEU A 600 30.32 -21.83 -20.11
CA LEU A 600 29.42 -22.81 -19.49
C LEU A 600 29.89 -24.25 -19.76
N ASP A 601 30.34 -24.53 -20.98
CA ASP A 601 30.88 -25.85 -21.35
C ASP A 601 32.20 -26.16 -20.63
N HIS A 602 33.08 -25.17 -20.47
CA HIS A 602 34.30 -25.27 -19.68
C HIS A 602 34.00 -25.62 -18.21
N TRP A 603 32.97 -25.02 -17.61
CA TRP A 603 32.55 -25.39 -16.25
C TRP A 603 32.09 -26.84 -16.17
N ARG A 604 31.25 -27.28 -17.12
CA ARG A 604 30.76 -28.66 -17.18
C ARG A 604 31.90 -29.67 -17.36
N SER A 605 32.84 -29.36 -18.25
CA SER A 605 34.02 -30.20 -18.52
C SER A 605 34.92 -30.34 -17.28
N TYR A 606 35.11 -29.27 -16.51
CA TYR A 606 35.85 -29.34 -15.25
C TYR A 606 35.20 -30.28 -14.22
N PHE A 607 33.88 -30.17 -14.03
CA PHE A 607 33.18 -31.07 -13.10
C PHE A 607 33.08 -32.51 -13.61
N ASP A 608 33.07 -32.74 -14.92
CA ASP A 608 33.21 -34.09 -15.50
C ASP A 608 34.58 -34.71 -15.17
N VAL A 609 35.67 -33.95 -15.36
CA VAL A 609 37.03 -34.35 -14.97
C VAL A 609 37.09 -34.71 -13.48
N LEU A 610 36.50 -33.88 -12.63
CA LEU A 610 36.51 -34.11 -11.19
C LEU A 610 35.69 -35.35 -10.79
N ASN A 611 34.52 -35.57 -11.41
CA ASN A 611 33.73 -36.79 -11.20
C ASN A 611 34.50 -38.06 -11.63
N LYS A 612 35.21 -38.02 -12.76
CA LYS A 612 36.07 -39.12 -13.22
C LYS A 612 37.21 -39.41 -12.23
N ASN A 613 37.84 -38.36 -11.69
CA ASN A 613 38.87 -38.49 -10.66
C ASN A 613 38.34 -39.13 -9.37
N VAL A 614 37.16 -38.70 -8.90
CA VAL A 614 36.48 -39.29 -7.74
C VAL A 614 36.17 -40.77 -7.97
N ALA A 615 35.72 -41.15 -9.18
CA ALA A 615 35.48 -42.54 -9.52
C ALA A 615 36.76 -43.40 -9.45
N VAL A 616 37.90 -42.89 -9.93
CA VAL A 616 39.20 -43.58 -9.80
C VAL A 616 39.59 -43.75 -8.34
N ARG A 617 39.45 -42.71 -7.51
CA ARG A 617 39.77 -42.78 -6.08
C ARG A 617 38.86 -43.78 -5.34
N GLY A 618 37.57 -43.82 -5.67
CA GLY A 618 36.62 -44.79 -5.11
C GLY A 618 37.00 -46.24 -5.48
N LEU A 619 37.30 -46.49 -6.75
CA LEU A 619 37.83 -47.78 -7.20
C LEU A 619 39.13 -48.13 -6.47
N TRP A 620 40.03 -47.17 -6.27
CA TRP A 620 41.29 -47.38 -5.57
C TRP A 620 41.08 -47.74 -4.09
N SER A 621 40.11 -47.13 -3.40
CA SER A 621 39.77 -47.51 -2.01
C SER A 621 39.13 -48.90 -1.92
N ASP A 622 38.41 -49.32 -2.95
CA ASP A 622 37.75 -50.63 -3.03
C ASP A 622 38.73 -51.78 -3.35
N ALA A 623 40.02 -51.50 -3.52
CA ALA A 623 41.05 -52.50 -3.80
C ALA A 623 41.05 -53.67 -2.80
N ALA A 624 40.70 -53.41 -1.53
CA ALA A 624 40.62 -54.42 -0.48
C ALA A 624 39.40 -55.37 -0.59
N LEU A 625 38.41 -55.05 -1.43
CA LEU A 625 37.19 -55.84 -1.61
C LEU A 625 37.33 -56.92 -2.70
N ALA A 626 38.41 -56.89 -3.49
CA ALA A 626 38.71 -57.87 -4.53
C ALA A 626 39.18 -59.22 -3.93
N ASN A 627 38.21 -60.03 -3.50
CA ASN A 627 38.46 -61.26 -2.73
C ASN A 627 38.76 -62.50 -3.60
N SER A 628 38.53 -62.43 -4.91
CA SER A 628 38.82 -63.51 -5.86
C SER A 628 39.74 -63.04 -6.98
N HIS A 629 40.42 -63.99 -7.63
CA HIS A 629 41.31 -63.69 -8.76
C HIS A 629 40.56 -63.05 -9.94
N THR A 630 39.29 -63.42 -10.16
CA THR A 630 38.43 -62.81 -11.19
C THR A 630 38.02 -61.39 -10.81
N ASP A 631 37.69 -61.15 -9.53
CA ASP A 631 37.31 -59.82 -9.06
C ASP A 631 38.50 -58.86 -9.10
N TYR A 632 39.70 -59.34 -8.78
CA TYR A 632 40.92 -58.56 -8.91
C TYR A 632 41.20 -58.18 -10.37
N HIS A 633 41.08 -59.12 -11.32
CA HIS A 633 41.27 -58.82 -12.74
C HIS A 633 40.24 -57.79 -13.25
N ASN A 634 38.97 -57.96 -12.90
CA ASN A 634 37.91 -57.03 -13.28
C ASN A 634 38.14 -55.64 -12.67
N TRP A 635 38.60 -55.58 -11.42
CA TRP A 635 38.96 -54.34 -10.74
C TRP A 635 40.14 -53.64 -11.43
N VAL A 636 41.21 -54.37 -11.78
CA VAL A 636 42.35 -53.80 -12.52
C VAL A 636 41.91 -53.25 -13.88
N GLU A 637 41.06 -53.98 -14.60
CA GLU A 637 40.54 -53.52 -15.89
C GLU A 637 39.67 -52.26 -15.76
N ALA A 638 38.76 -52.23 -14.77
CA ALA A 638 37.95 -51.06 -14.48
C ALA A 638 38.82 -49.86 -14.05
N LEU A 639 39.84 -50.09 -13.23
CA LEU A 639 40.80 -49.06 -12.81
C LEU A 639 41.62 -48.53 -13.99
N ALA A 640 42.05 -49.40 -14.92
CA ALA A 640 42.76 -48.99 -16.12
C ALA A 640 41.90 -48.10 -17.01
N GLN A 641 40.65 -48.50 -17.27
CA GLN A 641 39.70 -47.72 -18.06
C GLN A 641 39.37 -46.38 -17.39
N ALA A 642 39.11 -46.38 -16.08
CA ALA A 642 38.78 -45.16 -15.34
C ALA A 642 39.98 -44.20 -15.25
N SER A 643 41.19 -44.72 -14.98
CA SER A 643 42.42 -43.93 -14.94
C SER A 643 42.73 -43.30 -16.30
N GLU A 644 42.60 -44.07 -17.39
CA GLU A 644 42.84 -43.58 -18.74
C GLU A 644 41.79 -42.53 -19.17
N SER A 645 40.51 -42.79 -18.90
CA SER A 645 39.42 -41.83 -19.15
C SER A 645 39.63 -40.52 -18.40
N THR A 646 40.06 -40.60 -17.13
CA THR A 646 40.40 -39.42 -16.32
C THR A 646 41.60 -38.67 -16.89
N ARG A 647 42.65 -39.40 -17.27
CA ARG A 647 43.87 -38.82 -17.86
C ARG A 647 43.55 -38.07 -19.15
N LEU A 648 42.83 -38.70 -20.07
CA LEU A 648 42.43 -38.09 -21.34
C LEU A 648 41.57 -36.85 -21.12
N ALA A 649 40.58 -36.91 -20.22
CA ALA A 649 39.72 -35.77 -19.91
C ALA A 649 40.50 -34.60 -19.29
N CYS A 650 41.45 -34.88 -18.37
CA CYS A 650 42.32 -33.84 -17.81
C CYS A 650 43.20 -33.19 -18.89
N LEU A 651 43.77 -34.00 -19.80
CA LEU A 651 44.62 -33.48 -20.87
C LEU A 651 43.80 -32.63 -21.84
N GLU A 652 42.64 -33.11 -22.27
CA GLU A 652 41.73 -32.36 -23.13
C GLU A 652 41.35 -31.01 -22.51
N LEU A 653 40.99 -30.99 -21.22
CA LEU A 653 40.70 -29.76 -20.49
C LEU A 653 41.88 -28.76 -20.52
N LEU A 654 43.11 -29.25 -20.29
CA LEU A 654 44.31 -28.42 -20.26
C LEU A 654 44.76 -27.95 -21.66
N GLU A 655 44.66 -28.82 -22.66
CA GLU A 655 45.06 -28.56 -24.05
C GLU A 655 44.09 -27.63 -24.79
N LEU A 656 42.79 -27.70 -24.48
CA LEU A 656 41.76 -26.81 -25.05
C LEU A 656 41.74 -25.40 -24.42
N GLY A 657 42.63 -25.12 -23.46
CA GLY A 657 42.73 -23.81 -22.85
C GLY A 657 41.54 -23.49 -21.92
N TRP A 658 41.28 -24.35 -20.94
CA TRP A 658 40.17 -24.18 -19.99
C TRP A 658 40.07 -22.78 -19.36
N LEU A 659 38.98 -22.06 -19.64
CA LEU A 659 38.74 -20.67 -19.21
C LEU A 659 39.74 -19.63 -19.75
N GLN A 660 40.46 -19.96 -20.81
CA GLN A 660 41.30 -19.02 -21.53
C GLN A 660 40.50 -18.38 -22.66
N PHE A 661 40.17 -17.10 -22.51
CA PHE A 661 39.41 -16.35 -23.51
C PHE A 661 40.22 -15.14 -23.97
N ASP A 662 40.22 -14.91 -25.28
CA ASP A 662 40.77 -13.71 -25.88
C ASP A 662 39.70 -12.61 -25.83
N MET A 663 39.62 -11.92 -24.70
CA MET A 663 38.67 -10.83 -24.48
C MET A 663 39.44 -9.54 -24.34
N GLU A 664 39.19 -8.52 -25.16
CA GLU A 664 39.83 -7.20 -25.06
C GLU A 664 39.03 -6.24 -24.14
N ASP A 665 37.70 -6.38 -24.09
CA ASP A 665 36.81 -5.35 -23.53
C ASP A 665 36.39 -5.54 -22.05
N ASP A 666 36.49 -6.74 -21.47
CA ASP A 666 36.05 -7.03 -20.09
C ASP A 666 37.22 -7.45 -19.19
N SER A 667 37.88 -6.45 -18.59
CA SER A 667 39.05 -6.68 -17.74
C SER A 667 38.73 -7.43 -16.45
N LEU A 668 37.55 -7.19 -15.86
CA LEU A 668 37.18 -7.73 -14.56
C LEU A 668 36.83 -9.23 -14.67
N ARG A 669 36.09 -9.63 -15.72
CA ARG A 669 35.87 -11.06 -16.01
C ARG A 669 37.19 -11.76 -16.33
N ARG A 670 38.10 -11.13 -17.08
CA ARG A 670 39.42 -11.68 -17.39
C ARG A 670 40.24 -11.93 -16.12
N GLU A 671 40.28 -10.96 -15.21
CA GLU A 671 40.98 -11.09 -13.92
C GLU A 671 40.39 -12.21 -13.06
N HIS A 672 39.05 -12.30 -12.96
CA HIS A 672 38.38 -13.39 -12.24
C HIS A 672 38.72 -14.77 -12.82
N LEU A 673 38.67 -14.94 -14.14
CA LEU A 673 38.98 -16.21 -14.78
C LEU A 673 40.47 -16.59 -14.63
N MET A 674 41.38 -15.62 -14.75
CA MET A 674 42.80 -15.83 -14.48
C MET A 674 43.04 -16.25 -13.02
N PHE A 675 42.37 -15.62 -12.07
CA PHE A 675 42.46 -16.00 -10.65
C PHE A 675 41.99 -17.44 -10.41
N ILE A 676 40.84 -17.82 -10.98
CA ILE A 676 40.31 -19.19 -10.89
C ILE A 676 41.28 -20.19 -11.52
N ARG A 677 41.84 -19.88 -12.69
CA ARG A 677 42.85 -20.71 -13.36
C ARG A 677 44.07 -20.95 -12.47
N ARG A 678 44.61 -19.90 -11.84
CA ARG A 678 45.75 -20.01 -10.90
C ARG A 678 45.42 -20.84 -9.65
N LYS A 679 44.16 -20.85 -9.22
CA LYS A 679 43.70 -21.65 -8.06
C LYS A 679 43.54 -23.13 -8.42
N TYR A 680 42.99 -23.45 -9.58
CA TYR A 680 42.57 -24.83 -9.91
C TYR A 680 43.49 -25.57 -10.89
N ILE A 681 44.21 -24.91 -11.80
CA ILE A 681 45.12 -25.60 -12.73
C ILE A 681 46.23 -26.34 -11.97
N PRO A 682 46.93 -25.73 -10.99
CA PRO A 682 47.93 -26.45 -10.20
C PRO A 682 47.35 -27.66 -9.46
N GLU A 683 46.13 -27.54 -8.95
CA GLU A 683 45.43 -28.63 -8.24
C GLU A 683 44.99 -29.76 -9.20
N ILE A 684 44.51 -29.44 -10.41
CA ILE A 684 44.17 -30.44 -11.45
C ILE A 684 45.44 -31.22 -11.83
N VAL A 685 46.52 -30.53 -12.14
CA VAL A 685 47.79 -31.15 -12.54
C VAL A 685 48.36 -32.01 -11.41
N THR A 686 48.38 -31.48 -10.18
CA THR A 686 48.88 -32.20 -9.00
C THR A 686 48.02 -33.42 -8.70
N SER A 687 46.69 -33.30 -8.77
CA SER A 687 45.79 -34.43 -8.53
C SER A 687 45.89 -35.49 -9.62
N LEU A 688 46.12 -35.12 -10.88
CA LEU A 688 46.37 -36.08 -11.96
C LEU A 688 47.70 -36.80 -11.74
N HIS A 689 48.76 -36.05 -11.40
CA HIS A 689 50.08 -36.61 -11.11
C HIS A 689 50.04 -37.63 -9.97
N LEU A 690 49.43 -37.25 -8.84
CA LEU A 690 49.28 -38.13 -7.69
C LEU A 690 48.47 -39.39 -8.02
N MET A 691 47.33 -39.24 -8.72
CA MET A 691 46.52 -40.38 -9.14
C MET A 691 47.31 -41.36 -10.02
N LEU A 692 48.10 -40.85 -10.99
CA LEU A 692 48.92 -41.68 -11.86
C LEU A 692 50.07 -42.36 -11.09
N VAL A 693 50.69 -41.68 -10.12
CA VAL A 693 51.74 -42.26 -9.27
C VAL A 693 51.17 -43.35 -8.36
N ASP A 694 50.02 -43.11 -7.71
CA ASP A 694 49.38 -44.07 -6.83
C ASP A 694 48.97 -45.34 -7.59
N THR A 695 48.26 -45.15 -8.71
CA THR A 695 47.80 -46.26 -9.57
C THR A 695 48.94 -46.99 -10.27
N SER A 696 50.14 -46.40 -10.33
CA SER A 696 51.31 -47.03 -10.96
C SER A 696 51.77 -48.32 -10.28
N GLN A 697 51.36 -48.57 -9.04
CA GLN A 697 51.67 -49.83 -8.34
C GLN A 697 51.05 -51.04 -9.04
N VAL A 698 49.92 -50.82 -9.71
CA VAL A 698 49.17 -51.83 -10.46
C VAL A 698 49.33 -51.64 -11.96
N LEU A 699 49.31 -50.38 -12.43
CA LEU A 699 49.38 -49.99 -13.83
C LEU A 699 50.73 -49.34 -14.14
N ALA A 700 51.75 -50.13 -14.48
CA ALA A 700 53.12 -49.63 -14.62
C ALA A 700 53.28 -48.45 -15.60
N GLU A 701 52.44 -48.37 -16.64
CA GLU A 701 52.43 -47.30 -17.64
C GLU A 701 52.04 -45.93 -17.05
N ASN A 702 51.27 -45.89 -15.96
CA ASN A 702 50.86 -44.62 -15.36
C ASN A 702 52.05 -43.83 -14.79
N LEU A 703 53.13 -44.50 -14.39
CA LEU A 703 54.33 -43.82 -13.90
C LEU A 703 55.04 -43.03 -15.01
N THR A 704 55.09 -43.57 -16.23
CA THR A 704 55.69 -42.83 -17.37
C THR A 704 54.80 -41.66 -17.77
N HIS A 705 53.48 -41.81 -17.71
CA HIS A 705 52.54 -40.72 -17.90
C HIS A 705 52.70 -39.61 -16.86
N ALA A 706 52.85 -39.96 -15.57
CA ALA A 706 53.10 -38.98 -14.50
C ALA A 706 54.40 -38.19 -14.73
N LEU A 707 55.48 -38.88 -15.11
CA LEU A 707 56.78 -38.25 -15.39
C LEU A 707 56.80 -37.43 -16.70
N ALA A 708 55.80 -37.61 -17.57
CA ALA A 708 55.63 -36.80 -18.77
C ALA A 708 54.85 -35.49 -18.53
N LEU A 709 54.03 -35.40 -17.47
CA LEU A 709 53.23 -34.20 -17.16
C LEU A 709 54.02 -32.90 -17.01
N PRO A 710 55.25 -32.88 -16.45
CA PRO A 710 56.07 -31.66 -16.41
C PRO A 710 56.32 -31.05 -17.80
N ASN A 711 56.39 -31.87 -18.86
CA ASN A 711 56.55 -31.37 -20.22
C ASN A 711 55.30 -30.63 -20.71
N LEU A 712 54.11 -31.09 -20.31
CA LEU A 712 52.84 -30.40 -20.61
C LEU A 712 52.78 -29.06 -19.88
N VAL A 713 53.17 -29.02 -18.61
CA VAL A 713 53.20 -27.78 -17.82
C VAL A 713 54.18 -26.76 -18.40
N ALA A 714 55.32 -27.23 -18.90
CA ALA A 714 56.37 -26.41 -19.51
C ALA A 714 56.15 -26.13 -21.01
N ASP A 715 55.05 -26.57 -21.62
CA ASP A 715 54.78 -26.34 -23.03
C ASP A 715 54.49 -24.86 -23.29
N GLU A 716 55.32 -24.22 -24.11
CA GLU A 716 55.20 -22.81 -24.54
C GLU A 716 53.91 -22.51 -25.32
N ARG A 717 53.21 -23.53 -25.82
CA ARG A 717 51.92 -23.34 -26.50
C ARG A 717 50.78 -23.13 -25.50
N LEU A 718 50.85 -23.81 -24.36
CA LEU A 718 49.79 -23.81 -23.34
C LEU A 718 50.11 -22.82 -22.21
N CYS A 719 51.39 -22.51 -21.99
CA CYS A 719 51.88 -21.58 -20.96
C CYS A 719 51.36 -21.87 -19.55
N LEU A 720 51.06 -23.14 -19.23
CA LEU A 720 50.45 -23.54 -17.95
C LEU A 720 51.34 -23.19 -16.75
N TYR A 721 52.67 -23.15 -16.93
CA TYR A 721 53.61 -22.76 -15.90
C TYR A 721 53.36 -21.35 -15.32
N LEU A 722 52.75 -20.43 -16.07
CA LEU A 722 52.38 -19.10 -15.57
C LEU A 722 51.28 -19.14 -14.52
N GLU A 723 50.45 -20.19 -14.56
CA GLU A 723 49.32 -20.38 -13.65
C GLU A 723 49.75 -20.93 -12.28
N PHE A 724 51.01 -21.39 -12.16
CA PHE A 724 51.61 -21.81 -10.89
C PHE A 724 52.23 -20.64 -10.09
N SER A 725 51.87 -19.40 -10.42
CA SER A 725 52.31 -18.19 -9.71
C SER A 725 51.63 -18.04 -8.35
N GLU A 726 52.27 -17.29 -7.43
CA GLU A 726 51.73 -17.07 -6.08
C GLU A 726 50.37 -16.35 -6.13
N LEU A 727 49.39 -16.91 -5.42
CA LEU A 727 48.05 -16.32 -5.23
C LEU A 727 48.05 -15.27 -4.10
N ALA A 728 48.91 -15.43 -3.09
CA ALA A 728 49.04 -14.52 -1.95
C ALA A 728 50.47 -14.54 -1.38
N SER A 729 50.95 -13.39 -0.89
CA SER A 729 52.30 -13.21 -0.37
C SER A 729 52.56 -14.13 0.83
N GLY A 730 53.46 -15.11 0.68
CA GLY A 730 53.87 -16.02 1.77
C GLY A 730 53.27 -17.42 1.73
N SER A 731 52.50 -17.78 0.69
CA SER A 731 52.17 -19.18 0.39
C SER A 731 53.36 -19.88 -0.30
N PRO A 732 53.63 -21.18 -0.04
CA PRO A 732 54.69 -21.89 -0.75
C PRO A 732 54.36 -21.93 -2.25
N GLU A 733 55.34 -21.59 -3.10
CA GLU A 733 55.17 -21.56 -4.56
C GLU A 733 54.50 -22.87 -5.04
N PRO A 734 53.32 -22.81 -5.69
CA PRO A 734 52.61 -24.00 -6.18
C PRO A 734 53.50 -24.87 -7.06
N LEU A 735 54.37 -24.22 -7.86
CA LEU A 735 55.33 -24.89 -8.71
C LEU A 735 56.36 -25.70 -7.90
N GLN A 736 56.88 -25.14 -6.80
CA GLN A 736 57.83 -25.83 -5.93
C GLN A 736 57.19 -27.06 -5.27
N LYS A 737 55.93 -26.92 -4.83
CA LYS A 737 55.14 -28.04 -4.30
C LYS A 737 54.94 -29.13 -5.36
N TYR A 738 54.59 -28.77 -6.58
CA TYR A 738 54.43 -29.74 -7.67
C TYR A 738 55.75 -30.44 -8.02
N LEU A 739 56.86 -29.71 -8.15
CA LEU A 739 58.18 -30.28 -8.43
C LEU A 739 58.68 -31.24 -7.33
N ALA A 740 58.27 -31.04 -6.08
CA ALA A 740 58.53 -32.00 -5.01
C ALA A 740 57.85 -33.36 -5.27
N HIS A 741 56.59 -33.37 -5.73
CA HIS A 741 55.88 -34.59 -6.11
C HIS A 741 56.49 -35.24 -7.38
N VAL A 742 56.99 -34.44 -8.33
CA VAL A 742 57.72 -34.96 -9.50
C VAL A 742 59.01 -35.66 -9.06
N ARG A 743 59.74 -35.06 -8.11
CA ARG A 743 60.94 -35.69 -7.51
C ARG A 743 60.59 -37.02 -6.83
N GLU A 744 59.49 -37.08 -6.08
CA GLU A 744 59.03 -38.31 -5.44
C GLU A 744 58.68 -39.41 -6.45
N ALA A 745 57.97 -39.07 -7.53
CA ALA A 745 57.70 -40.00 -8.62
C ALA A 745 58.98 -40.53 -9.28
N ALA A 746 60.00 -39.67 -9.47
CA ALA A 746 61.28 -40.06 -10.02
C ALA A 746 62.07 -40.99 -9.08
N LEU A 747 61.94 -40.82 -7.76
CA LEU A 747 62.50 -41.77 -6.78
C LEU A 747 61.81 -43.13 -6.88
N VAL A 748 60.49 -43.16 -7.02
CA VAL A 748 59.74 -44.40 -7.25
C VAL A 748 60.19 -45.11 -8.54
N ALA A 749 60.48 -44.37 -9.61
CA ALA A 749 61.04 -44.93 -10.85
C ALA A 749 62.43 -45.56 -10.64
N LEU A 750 63.31 -44.89 -9.88
CA LEU A 750 64.64 -45.42 -9.54
C LEU A 750 64.56 -46.70 -8.71
N ASP A 751 63.65 -46.78 -7.74
CA ASP A 751 63.39 -48.00 -6.95
C ASP A 751 62.94 -49.17 -7.82
N ARG A 752 62.21 -48.88 -8.92
CA ARG A 752 61.81 -49.85 -9.96
C ARG A 752 62.89 -50.16 -11.00
N ARG A 753 64.13 -49.69 -10.79
CA ARG A 753 65.28 -49.84 -11.70
C ARG A 753 65.13 -49.14 -13.07
N GLN A 754 64.21 -48.20 -13.19
CA GLN A 754 64.10 -47.31 -14.34
C GLN A 754 65.12 -46.16 -14.22
N ASP A 755 65.25 -45.33 -15.24
CA ASP A 755 65.94 -44.04 -15.09
C ASP A 755 65.03 -42.98 -14.44
N VAL A 756 65.57 -41.78 -14.21
CA VAL A 756 64.87 -40.67 -13.54
C VAL A 756 63.63 -40.20 -14.34
N LEU A 757 63.52 -40.59 -15.61
CA LEU A 757 62.42 -40.25 -16.51
C LEU A 757 61.46 -41.44 -16.73
N GLY A 758 61.64 -42.54 -16.00
CA GLY A 758 60.77 -43.72 -16.10
C GLY A 758 61.06 -44.62 -17.31
N CYS A 759 62.13 -44.37 -18.07
CA CYS A 759 62.54 -45.26 -19.15
C CYS A 759 63.23 -46.50 -18.57
N ASN A 760 62.92 -47.67 -19.13
CA ASN A 760 63.66 -48.89 -18.79
C ASN A 760 65.14 -48.69 -19.17
N LYS A 761 66.05 -48.89 -18.21
CA LYS A 761 67.49 -48.88 -18.50
C LYS A 761 67.75 -49.89 -19.60
N THR A 762 68.11 -49.41 -20.79
CA THR A 762 68.69 -50.27 -21.83
C THR A 762 69.88 -50.99 -21.20
N PRO A 763 69.96 -52.33 -21.25
CA PRO A 763 71.12 -53.04 -20.71
C PRO A 763 72.36 -52.50 -21.43
N SER A 764 73.27 -51.89 -20.66
CA SER A 764 74.57 -51.47 -21.17
C SER A 764 75.32 -52.71 -21.68
N VAL A 765 75.63 -52.72 -22.98
CA VAL A 765 76.56 -53.67 -23.61
C VAL A 765 77.94 -53.57 -22.98
#